data_AF-A0A7S0GTF2-F1
#
_entry.id   AF-A0A7S0GTF2-F1
#
_cell.length_a   1.000
_cell.length_b   1.000
_cell.length_c   1.000
_cell.angle_alpha   90.00
_cell.angle_beta   90.00
_cell.angle_gamma   90.00
#
_symmetry.space_group_name_H-M   'P 1'
#
loop_
_entity.id
_entity.type
_entity.pdbx_description
1 polymer ?
#
loop_
_entity_poly.entity_id
_entity_poly.type
_entity_poly.pdbx_seq_one_letter_code
_entity_poly.pdbx_strand_id
1 'polypeptide(L)'
;RWLLFFVALASSLLALFRANTGSNSYESWKYLRSRAVSAKFSHRTQFSDPRDGRAAPIFQSELFPPSKASSWRYSKGQILQRKASLTLNAQSEVDMILEKARKYVFPSGDWESLAKVKIKGIETRGEKITKFDTILTTDGEFQSSRVYANTGEKVEGKTFWAGGVKPGELDSEATKTGVSVTTDYFHDGKGKMWKVDHTGLSRELEMDDREVHLFQTLIPTGFWMMPEVTKLFSCRSMGTYKDINDIEIHRIQLEPKVTCETNEVSGLTAARIHIDAKTGKPIKGVLKAFGVAETWEYKEYEDSSGFQIPSSLSLDNTMGRADIEILDISTSKTLKSEDKKETSFVPPPAPLRPKDTTFMGEGGPVEVIQTYGGHLLVPVRIGGQDAGMFLLDTGCGGMVLDVRQASLLGLTQFGEVYASVIGGTVKTSMSMAKDMTVGPMKVSNPLFACMDLSGLLENYEVSGILGYDFFRRTVVSGSVPDIFGEEATLALWDPELYYPITPPGESPMEFQPLQFLEDVPHIEATIWSADDTLRTRAGDELLMLDIGAGESACIFGGDTVRKRNLGTSIEAGASLAALSGGRVEADNFVLGGLSMCGETFERKPSRSISNDELNLSTRAAGAVCAKILTGCRFVVDYPRERFGIKVVPKSIGDRVKGFLDLLYGQP
;
A
#
# COMPACT_ATOMS: atom_id res chain seq x y z
N ARG A 1 4.48 -53.52 18.87
CA ARG A 1 3.03 -53.33 19.14
C ARG A 1 2.39 -52.41 18.11
N TRP A 2 2.92 -51.20 17.88
CA TRP A 2 2.42 -50.27 16.83
C TRP A 2 2.52 -50.81 15.38
N LEU A 3 3.58 -51.55 15.03
CA LEU A 3 3.69 -52.18 13.71
C LEU A 3 2.59 -53.21 13.43
N LEU A 4 2.21 -54.00 14.46
CA LEU A 4 1.12 -54.98 14.38
C LEU A 4 -0.25 -54.30 14.24
N PHE A 5 -0.43 -53.13 14.87
CA PHE A 5 -1.63 -52.32 14.72
C PHE A 5 -1.77 -51.77 13.29
N PHE A 6 -0.69 -51.28 12.68
CA PHE A 6 -0.69 -50.80 11.30
C PHE A 6 -0.94 -51.91 10.26
N VAL A 7 -0.39 -53.11 10.49
CA VAL A 7 -0.65 -54.27 9.61
C VAL A 7 -2.11 -54.72 9.71
N ALA A 8 -2.71 -54.69 10.91
CA ALA A 8 -4.12 -55.02 11.10
C ALA A 8 -5.07 -53.97 10.48
N LEU A 9 -4.72 -52.68 10.60
CA LEU A 9 -5.49 -51.58 10.02
C LEU A 9 -5.43 -51.58 8.48
N ALA A 10 -4.25 -51.79 7.90
CA ALA A 10 -4.07 -51.91 6.45
C ALA A 10 -4.83 -53.11 5.88
N SER A 11 -4.85 -54.23 6.61
CA SER A 11 -5.58 -55.44 6.22
C SER A 11 -7.10 -55.25 6.28
N SER A 12 -7.59 -54.47 7.25
CA SER A 12 -9.02 -54.15 7.40
C SER A 12 -9.50 -53.15 6.33
N LEU A 13 -8.66 -52.15 5.99
CA LEU A 13 -8.93 -51.22 4.89
C LEU A 13 -8.94 -51.91 3.51
N LEU A 14 -8.06 -52.90 3.31
CA LEU A 14 -8.05 -53.71 2.09
C LEU A 14 -9.31 -54.60 1.97
N ALA A 15 -9.86 -55.08 3.09
CA ALA A 15 -11.09 -55.85 3.13
C ALA A 15 -12.33 -54.98 2.82
N LEU A 16 -12.36 -53.74 3.32
CA LEU A 16 -13.39 -52.75 3.02
C LEU A 16 -13.37 -52.33 1.54
N PHE A 17 -12.19 -52.14 0.94
CA PHE A 17 -12.07 -51.85 -0.50
C PHE A 17 -12.54 -53.01 -1.39
N ARG A 18 -12.34 -54.26 -0.95
CA ARG A 18 -12.84 -55.46 -1.65
C ARG A 18 -14.35 -55.66 -1.51
N ALA A 19 -14.96 -55.20 -0.43
CA ALA A 19 -16.42 -55.31 -0.23
C ALA A 19 -17.20 -54.26 -1.04
N ASN A 20 -16.59 -53.10 -1.33
CA ASN A 20 -17.28 -51.97 -1.97
C ASN A 20 -17.13 -51.88 -3.50
N THR A 21 -16.37 -52.79 -4.11
CA THR A 21 -16.18 -52.86 -5.56
C THR A 21 -16.84 -54.12 -6.11
N GLY A 22 -18.17 -54.11 -6.15
CA GLY A 22 -18.94 -55.14 -6.84
C GLY A 22 -18.61 -55.16 -8.34
N SER A 23 -18.19 -56.32 -8.81
CA SER A 23 -18.10 -56.78 -10.22
C SER A 23 -16.78 -56.60 -11.00
N ASN A 24 -16.25 -57.76 -11.41
CA ASN A 24 -15.50 -58.14 -12.61
C ASN A 24 -14.68 -57.08 -13.38
N SER A 25 -13.36 -57.20 -13.31
CA SER A 25 -12.53 -57.30 -14.52
C SER A 25 -11.18 -57.97 -14.23
N TYR A 26 -10.92 -59.08 -14.91
CA TYR A 26 -9.74 -59.95 -14.78
C TYR A 26 -8.57 -59.50 -15.69
N GLU A 27 -8.57 -58.25 -16.19
CA GLU A 27 -7.60 -57.77 -17.20
C GLU A 27 -6.57 -56.74 -16.69
N SER A 28 -6.72 -56.18 -15.48
CA SER A 28 -5.78 -55.14 -14.99
C SER A 28 -4.50 -55.68 -14.31
N TRP A 29 -4.31 -57.00 -14.24
CA TRP A 29 -3.19 -57.61 -13.50
C TRP A 29 -1.92 -57.91 -14.32
N LYS A 30 -1.88 -57.60 -15.62
CA LYS A 30 -0.67 -57.77 -16.46
C LYS A 30 0.24 -56.54 -16.56
N TYR A 31 -0.18 -55.37 -16.09
CA TYR A 31 0.59 -54.12 -16.32
C TYR A 31 1.58 -53.76 -15.19
N LEU A 32 1.52 -54.39 -14.02
CA LEU A 32 2.33 -54.03 -12.84
C LEU A 32 3.50 -54.99 -12.53
N ARG A 33 3.89 -55.88 -13.44
CA ARG A 33 4.96 -56.87 -13.21
C ARG A 33 6.29 -56.64 -13.95
N SER A 34 6.52 -55.48 -14.59
CA SER A 34 7.73 -55.28 -15.43
C SER A 34 8.76 -54.22 -14.97
N ARG A 35 8.63 -53.59 -13.80
CA ARG A 35 9.71 -52.71 -13.29
C ARG A 35 10.00 -52.89 -11.80
N ALA A 36 10.62 -54.01 -11.48
CA ALA A 36 11.60 -54.10 -10.41
C ALA A 36 12.59 -55.20 -10.79
N VAL A 37 13.80 -54.80 -11.18
CA VAL A 37 15.09 -55.51 -11.03
C VAL A 37 16.12 -54.76 -11.89
N SER A 38 17.03 -54.07 -11.20
CA SER A 38 18.47 -53.98 -11.48
C SER A 38 19.00 -52.58 -11.15
N ALA A 39 19.29 -52.38 -9.87
CA ALA A 39 20.25 -51.38 -9.43
C ALA A 39 21.60 -52.08 -9.27
N LYS A 40 22.64 -51.60 -9.95
CA LYS A 40 24.04 -51.89 -9.63
C LYS A 40 24.89 -50.63 -9.72
N PHE A 41 25.60 -50.40 -8.61
CA PHE A 41 26.71 -49.50 -8.32
C PHE A 41 27.64 -49.15 -9.48
N SER A 42 28.13 -47.90 -9.52
CA SER A 42 29.53 -47.61 -9.13
C SER A 42 29.84 -46.10 -9.11
N HIS A 43 30.59 -45.70 -8.08
CA HIS A 43 31.33 -44.44 -7.99
C HIS A 43 32.52 -44.43 -8.97
N ARG A 44 32.79 -43.29 -9.62
CA ARG A 44 34.16 -42.75 -9.76
C ARG A 44 34.17 -41.28 -10.19
N THR A 45 34.91 -40.51 -9.41
CA THR A 45 35.39 -39.14 -9.64
C THR A 45 36.30 -39.02 -10.88
N GLN A 46 36.21 -37.92 -11.62
CA GLN A 46 37.37 -37.20 -12.17
C GLN A 46 37.02 -35.80 -12.71
N PHE A 47 37.85 -34.82 -12.33
CA PHE A 47 37.95 -33.46 -12.86
C PHE A 47 38.48 -33.45 -14.30
N SER A 48 37.99 -32.56 -15.16
CA SER A 48 38.81 -31.68 -16.02
C SER A 48 37.95 -30.65 -16.80
N ASP A 49 38.53 -29.45 -16.90
CA ASP A 49 38.07 -28.13 -17.38
C ASP A 49 37.95 -28.01 -18.93
N PRO A 50 37.69 -26.84 -19.57
CA PRO A 50 36.68 -26.68 -20.61
C PRO A 50 37.33 -26.38 -21.99
N ARG A 51 36.51 -26.35 -23.06
CA ARG A 51 36.64 -25.49 -24.25
C ARG A 51 35.86 -26.10 -25.42
N ASP A 52 35.37 -25.18 -26.25
CA ASP A 52 34.81 -25.38 -27.59
C ASP A 52 33.46 -26.11 -27.62
N GLY A 53 32.43 -25.65 -28.32
CA GLY A 53 32.36 -24.73 -29.43
C GLY A 53 31.24 -25.24 -30.32
N ARG A 54 30.18 -24.43 -30.47
CA ARG A 54 29.14 -24.42 -31.53
C ARG A 54 28.74 -25.77 -32.16
N ALA A 55 27.45 -26.10 -32.05
CA ALA A 55 26.53 -26.21 -33.20
C ALA A 55 25.14 -26.69 -32.74
N ALA A 56 24.10 -25.93 -33.06
CA ALA A 56 22.73 -26.43 -33.15
C ALA A 56 22.15 -26.02 -34.52
N PRO A 57 21.31 -26.86 -35.15
CA PRO A 57 21.13 -26.85 -36.59
C PRO A 57 19.96 -25.99 -37.05
N ILE A 58 20.07 -25.72 -38.35
CA ILE A 58 19.21 -25.03 -39.30
C ILE A 58 17.78 -25.61 -39.31
N PHE A 59 16.78 -24.72 -39.33
CA PHE A 59 15.54 -24.94 -40.08
C PHE A 59 15.23 -23.68 -40.90
N GLN A 60 15.21 -23.86 -42.22
CA GLN A 60 14.76 -22.90 -43.21
C GLN A 60 13.23 -22.80 -43.21
N SER A 61 12.69 -21.60 -43.35
CA SER A 61 11.52 -21.38 -44.21
C SER A 61 11.60 -19.98 -44.82
N GLU A 62 11.07 -19.90 -46.02
CA GLU A 62 11.44 -19.02 -47.11
C GLU A 62 10.34 -17.96 -47.37
N LEU A 63 10.75 -16.87 -48.04
CA LEU A 63 9.97 -16.04 -48.99
C LEU A 63 9.09 -14.87 -48.46
N PHE A 64 9.63 -13.65 -48.57
CA PHE A 64 8.99 -12.46 -49.20
C PHE A 64 10.08 -11.55 -49.83
N PRO A 65 9.80 -10.81 -50.93
CA PRO A 65 10.82 -10.22 -51.82
C PRO A 65 11.29 -8.80 -51.41
N PRO A 66 12.38 -8.26 -52.00
CA PRO A 66 13.13 -7.13 -51.45
C PRO A 66 12.65 -5.78 -52.01
N SER A 67 12.52 -4.77 -51.14
CA SER A 67 12.55 -3.37 -51.58
C SER A 67 13.41 -2.51 -50.65
N LYS A 68 14.60 -2.17 -51.15
CA LYS A 68 15.43 -0.99 -50.86
C LYS A 68 15.62 -0.62 -49.39
N ALA A 69 16.47 -1.37 -48.69
CA ALA A 69 17.15 -0.87 -47.50
C ALA A 69 18.42 -0.10 -47.94
N SER A 70 18.36 1.23 -47.94
CA SER A 70 19.57 2.06 -47.86
C SER A 70 20.19 1.86 -46.48
N SER A 71 21.35 1.23 -46.45
CA SER A 71 22.10 0.86 -45.25
C SER A 71 22.68 2.09 -44.54
N TRP A 72 22.01 2.55 -43.48
CA TRP A 72 22.68 3.35 -42.46
C TRP A 72 23.32 2.41 -41.43
N ARG A 73 24.53 1.93 -41.71
CA ARG A 73 25.36 1.29 -40.68
C ARG A 73 25.97 2.40 -39.82
N TYR A 74 25.32 2.73 -38.72
CA TYR A 74 25.95 3.56 -37.69
C TYR A 74 26.99 2.73 -36.94
N SER A 75 28.22 3.25 -36.83
CA SER A 75 29.22 2.65 -35.93
C SER A 75 28.75 2.80 -34.47
N LYS A 76 29.20 1.92 -33.57
CA LYS A 76 28.87 1.99 -32.13
C LYS A 76 29.18 3.38 -31.54
N GLY A 77 30.20 4.06 -32.05
CA GLY A 77 30.55 5.45 -31.72
C GLY A 77 29.53 6.48 -32.22
N GLN A 78 28.97 6.31 -33.43
CA GLN A 78 27.91 7.19 -33.93
C GLN A 78 26.57 6.97 -33.22
N ILE A 79 26.26 5.74 -32.77
CA ILE A 79 25.09 5.46 -31.93
C ILE A 79 25.23 6.16 -30.57
N LEU A 80 26.43 6.13 -29.98
CA LEU A 80 26.72 6.81 -28.71
C LEU A 80 26.69 8.35 -28.87
N GLN A 81 27.28 8.91 -29.93
CA GLN A 81 27.20 10.34 -30.22
C GLN A 81 25.77 10.81 -30.51
N ARG A 82 24.98 9.98 -31.22
CA ARG A 82 23.58 10.30 -31.53
C ARG A 82 22.66 10.15 -30.30
N LYS A 83 22.92 9.18 -29.42
CA LYS A 83 22.29 9.12 -28.09
C LYS A 83 22.65 10.35 -27.27
N ALA A 84 23.93 10.70 -27.19
CA ALA A 84 24.38 11.88 -26.46
C ALA A 84 23.79 13.18 -27.02
N SER A 85 23.71 13.35 -28.34
CA SER A 85 23.12 14.54 -28.97
C SER A 85 21.60 14.60 -28.84
N LEU A 86 20.89 13.45 -28.88
CA LEU A 86 19.46 13.38 -28.58
C LEU A 86 19.18 13.71 -27.11
N THR A 87 20.03 13.25 -26.18
CA THR A 87 19.92 13.59 -24.75
C THR A 87 20.23 15.08 -24.49
N LEU A 88 21.25 15.64 -25.14
CA LEU A 88 21.60 17.07 -25.03
C LEU A 88 20.51 17.98 -25.60
N ASN A 89 19.93 17.63 -26.77
CA ASN A 89 18.83 18.39 -27.37
C ASN A 89 17.54 18.29 -26.55
N ALA A 90 17.27 17.14 -25.92
CA ALA A 90 16.12 16.99 -25.04
C ALA A 90 16.27 17.79 -23.73
N GLN A 91 17.49 17.85 -23.17
CA GLN A 91 17.75 18.65 -21.97
C GLN A 91 17.67 20.15 -22.25
N SER A 92 18.22 20.62 -23.37
CA SER A 92 18.14 22.04 -23.75
C SER A 92 16.71 22.51 -24.03
N GLU A 93 15.87 21.64 -24.57
CA GLU A 93 14.43 21.91 -24.74
C GLU A 93 13.72 22.04 -23.38
N VAL A 94 13.99 21.12 -22.44
CA VAL A 94 13.44 21.18 -21.08
C VAL A 94 13.89 22.45 -20.37
N ASP A 95 15.17 22.78 -20.43
CA ASP A 95 15.73 23.97 -19.78
C ASP A 95 15.09 25.25 -20.34
N MET A 96 14.88 25.33 -21.66
CA MET A 96 14.17 26.43 -22.30
C MET A 96 12.71 26.55 -21.82
N ILE A 97 11.97 25.44 -21.75
CA ILE A 97 10.57 25.45 -21.30
C ILE A 97 10.50 25.88 -19.83
N LEU A 98 11.37 25.34 -18.97
CA LEU A 98 11.44 25.69 -17.55
C LEU A 98 11.85 27.14 -17.33
N GLU A 99 12.82 27.66 -18.09
CA GLU A 99 13.22 29.07 -18.02
C GLU A 99 12.07 29.99 -18.41
N LYS A 100 11.32 29.63 -19.46
CA LYS A 100 10.14 30.38 -19.88
C LYS A 100 9.03 30.35 -18.82
N ALA A 101 8.75 29.19 -18.24
CA ALA A 101 7.79 29.05 -17.17
C ALA A 101 8.21 29.87 -15.92
N ARG A 102 9.49 29.82 -15.54
CA ARG A 102 10.04 30.59 -14.42
C ARG A 102 9.96 32.09 -14.63
N LYS A 103 10.26 32.59 -15.83
CA LYS A 103 10.10 34.02 -16.15
C LYS A 103 8.66 34.51 -15.98
N TYR A 104 7.69 33.63 -16.22
CA TYR A 104 6.29 33.95 -16.00
C TYR A 104 5.92 33.90 -14.52
N VAL A 105 6.36 32.87 -13.79
CA VAL A 105 6.00 32.66 -12.37
C VAL A 105 6.75 33.60 -11.45
N PHE A 106 7.98 34.01 -11.79
CA PHE A 106 8.87 34.87 -11.00
C PHE A 106 9.35 36.07 -11.83
N PRO A 107 8.47 36.98 -12.26
CA PRO A 107 8.82 38.10 -13.14
C PRO A 107 9.88 39.05 -12.56
N SER A 108 10.00 39.16 -11.23
CA SER A 108 10.99 40.03 -10.57
C SER A 108 12.40 39.45 -10.55
N GLY A 109 12.57 38.13 -10.69
CA GLY A 109 13.85 37.43 -10.60
C GLY A 109 14.50 37.42 -9.20
N ASP A 110 13.87 38.04 -8.19
CA ASP A 110 14.39 38.14 -6.83
C ASP A 110 13.89 36.98 -5.96
N TRP A 111 14.42 35.78 -6.21
CA TRP A 111 14.06 34.57 -5.48
C TRP A 111 14.81 34.43 -4.15
N GLU A 112 15.91 35.17 -3.96
CA GLU A 112 16.74 35.13 -2.73
C GLU A 112 16.13 35.91 -1.56
N SER A 113 15.25 36.89 -1.83
CA SER A 113 14.56 37.66 -0.78
C SER A 113 13.37 36.91 -0.15
N LEU A 114 13.02 35.76 -0.72
CA LEU A 114 12.02 34.85 -0.19
C LEU A 114 12.67 34.01 0.90
N ALA A 115 11.95 33.70 1.96
CA ALA A 115 12.44 32.72 2.92
C ALA A 115 11.37 31.75 3.35
N LYS A 116 10.11 32.19 3.35
CA LYS A 116 8.95 31.33 3.52
C LYS A 116 7.82 31.84 2.64
N VAL A 117 7.20 30.95 1.87
CA VAL A 117 5.91 31.21 1.24
C VAL A 117 4.86 30.39 1.97
N LYS A 118 3.80 31.04 2.44
CA LYS A 118 2.63 30.38 3.04
C LYS A 118 1.45 30.50 2.10
N ILE A 119 0.88 29.37 1.71
CA ILE A 119 -0.35 29.29 0.92
C ILE A 119 -1.47 28.72 1.79
N LYS A 120 -2.64 29.36 1.78
CA LYS A 120 -3.88 28.82 2.34
C LYS A 120 -4.86 28.53 1.21
N GLY A 121 -5.25 27.27 1.07
CA GLY A 121 -6.25 26.83 0.12
C GLY A 121 -7.48 26.23 0.80
N ILE A 122 -8.64 26.41 0.19
CA ILE A 122 -9.87 25.70 0.56
C ILE A 122 -10.34 24.87 -0.64
N GLU A 123 -10.49 23.57 -0.42
CA GLU A 123 -11.21 22.67 -1.32
C GLU A 123 -12.67 22.60 -0.85
N THR A 124 -13.61 22.88 -1.77
CA THR A 124 -15.04 22.78 -1.47
C THR A 124 -15.69 21.65 -2.26
N ARG A 125 -16.52 20.86 -1.56
CA ARG A 125 -17.39 19.84 -2.16
C ARG A 125 -18.76 19.88 -1.50
N GLY A 126 -19.70 20.56 -2.14
CA GLY A 126 -21.03 20.77 -1.55
C GLY A 126 -20.95 21.60 -0.26
N GLU A 127 -21.49 21.07 0.85
CA GLU A 127 -21.52 21.75 2.18
C GLU A 127 -20.25 21.53 3.02
N LYS A 128 -19.24 20.81 2.52
CA LYS A 128 -18.05 20.42 3.29
C LYS A 128 -16.78 21.05 2.75
N ILE A 129 -15.90 21.45 3.67
CA ILE A 129 -14.69 22.24 3.42
C ILE A 129 -13.47 21.46 3.93
N THR A 130 -12.50 21.25 3.04
CA THR A 130 -11.16 20.75 3.41
C THR A 130 -10.17 21.88 3.23
N LYS A 131 -9.31 22.09 4.23
CA LYS A 131 -8.29 23.15 4.18
C LYS A 131 -6.90 22.56 4.01
N PHE A 132 -6.10 23.24 3.20
CA PHE A 132 -4.70 22.91 2.98
C PHE A 132 -3.84 24.13 3.26
N ASP A 133 -2.83 23.98 4.12
CA ASP A 133 -1.83 25.01 4.38
C ASP A 133 -0.46 24.47 3.95
N THR A 134 0.29 25.22 3.13
CA THR A 134 1.66 24.83 2.74
C THR A 134 2.64 25.94 3.08
N ILE A 135 3.72 25.58 3.75
CA ILE A 135 4.88 26.43 4.06
C ILE A 135 6.09 25.87 3.32
N LEU A 136 6.74 26.69 2.50
CA LEU A 136 7.93 26.30 1.74
C LEU A 136 9.08 27.27 2.02
N THR A 137 10.28 26.74 2.25
CA THR A 137 11.51 27.53 2.44
C THR A 137 12.33 27.61 1.15
N THR A 138 13.24 28.59 1.05
CA THR A 138 14.14 28.69 -0.10
C THR A 138 15.11 27.54 -0.23
N ASP A 139 15.42 26.86 0.88
CA ASP A 139 16.38 25.76 0.90
C ASP A 139 15.72 24.42 0.44
N GLY A 140 14.48 24.46 -0.09
CA GLY A 140 13.74 23.31 -0.61
C GLY A 140 13.03 22.46 0.45
N GLU A 141 13.01 22.94 1.70
CA GLU A 141 12.31 22.31 2.80
C GLU A 141 10.84 22.77 2.82
N PHE A 142 9.89 21.88 3.14
CA PHE A 142 8.49 22.25 3.21
C PHE A 142 7.71 21.53 4.31
N GLN A 143 6.60 22.15 4.71
CA GLN A 143 5.54 21.57 5.52
C GLN A 143 4.22 21.77 4.79
N SER A 144 3.38 20.75 4.70
CA SER A 144 1.99 20.88 4.27
C SER A 144 1.04 20.23 5.27
N SER A 145 -0.09 20.86 5.53
CA SER A 145 -1.10 20.43 6.50
C SER A 145 -2.43 20.21 5.79
N ARG A 146 -3.09 19.09 6.05
CA ARG A 146 -4.45 18.77 5.59
C ARG A 146 -5.39 18.78 6.78
N VAL A 147 -6.47 19.56 6.73
CA VAL A 147 -7.44 19.68 7.82
C VAL A 147 -8.84 19.32 7.33
N TYR A 148 -9.45 18.35 8.00
CA TYR A 148 -10.85 17.95 7.82
C TYR A 148 -11.68 18.45 9.02
N ALA A 149 -12.75 19.22 8.78
CA ALA A 149 -13.53 19.83 9.85
C ALA A 149 -15.04 19.89 9.54
N ASN A 150 -15.86 20.03 10.57
CA ASN A 150 -17.29 20.31 10.44
C ASN A 150 -17.55 21.81 10.41
N THR A 151 -17.28 22.48 9.30
CA THR A 151 -17.59 23.92 9.17
C THR A 151 -19.00 24.07 8.61
N GLY A 152 -20.02 23.90 9.47
CA GLY A 152 -21.43 24.07 9.11
C GLY A 152 -21.84 25.49 8.69
N GLU A 153 -20.90 26.41 8.50
CA GLU A 153 -21.14 27.74 7.95
C GLU A 153 -20.41 27.88 6.62
N LYS A 154 -21.18 28.19 5.58
CA LYS A 154 -20.66 28.77 4.33
C LYS A 154 -19.76 29.94 4.73
N VAL A 155 -18.46 29.87 4.43
CA VAL A 155 -17.48 30.88 4.81
C VAL A 155 -17.65 32.13 3.93
N GLU A 156 -18.76 32.83 4.08
CA GLU A 156 -18.95 34.19 3.57
C GLU A 156 -18.35 35.18 4.58
N GLY A 157 -17.03 35.26 4.63
CA GLY A 157 -16.36 36.23 5.49
C GLY A 157 -14.93 35.84 5.83
N LYS A 158 -13.98 36.62 5.31
CA LYS A 158 -12.54 36.51 5.55
C LYS A 158 -12.24 36.29 7.04
N THR A 159 -11.84 35.07 7.39
CA THR A 159 -11.29 34.78 8.71
C THR A 159 -9.77 34.78 8.61
N PHE A 160 -9.13 35.64 9.40
CA PHE A 160 -7.67 35.78 9.46
C PHE A 160 -7.09 34.70 10.37
N TRP A 161 -6.10 33.96 9.90
CA TRP A 161 -5.39 32.95 10.69
C TRP A 161 -3.88 33.16 10.57
N ALA A 162 -3.23 33.53 11.67
CA ALA A 162 -1.80 33.78 11.76
C ALA A 162 -1.05 32.46 12.05
N GLY A 163 -0.11 32.11 11.18
CA GLY A 163 0.71 30.91 11.35
C GLY A 163 1.79 31.11 12.39
N GLY A 164 1.74 30.30 13.44
CA GLY A 164 2.84 30.09 14.37
C GLY A 164 2.77 28.66 14.89
N VAL A 165 2.85 27.66 14.00
CA VAL A 165 2.82 26.27 14.44
C VAL A 165 4.24 25.87 14.80
N LYS A 166 4.51 25.79 16.11
CA LYS A 166 5.57 24.91 16.61
C LYS A 166 5.14 23.47 16.30
N PRO A 167 6.07 22.58 15.91
CA PRO A 167 5.76 21.16 15.77
C PRO A 167 5.05 20.64 17.03
N GLY A 168 3.82 20.17 16.91
CA GLY A 168 3.05 19.59 18.01
C GLY A 168 2.10 20.52 18.79
N GLU A 169 1.93 21.79 18.40
CA GLU A 169 0.86 22.64 18.96
C GLU A 169 -0.28 22.80 17.94
N LEU A 170 -1.42 22.14 18.22
CA LEU A 170 -2.69 22.37 17.55
C LEU A 170 -3.10 23.85 17.72
N ASP A 171 -3.41 24.52 16.62
CA ASP A 171 -3.93 25.89 16.68
C ASP A 171 -5.33 25.87 17.32
N SER A 172 -5.40 26.43 18.54
CA SER A 172 -6.56 26.33 19.43
C SER A 172 -7.82 27.00 18.89
N GLU A 173 -7.77 27.78 17.81
CA GLU A 173 -8.96 28.47 17.31
C GLU A 173 -9.83 27.63 16.34
N ALA A 174 -9.33 26.53 15.78
CA ALA A 174 -10.16 25.56 15.06
C ALA A 174 -11.20 24.87 15.98
N THR A 175 -10.99 24.96 17.30
CA THR A 175 -11.82 24.28 18.31
C THR A 175 -13.01 25.08 18.80
N LYS A 176 -13.24 26.31 18.32
CA LYS A 176 -14.36 27.13 18.81
C LYS A 176 -15.74 26.65 18.33
N THR A 177 -15.83 25.81 17.29
CA THR A 177 -17.13 25.36 16.75
C THR A 177 -17.24 23.88 16.31
N GLY A 178 -16.18 23.05 16.35
CA GLY A 178 -16.32 21.64 15.93
C GLY A 178 -15.09 20.73 16.10
N VAL A 179 -15.28 19.44 15.79
CA VAL A 179 -14.23 18.41 15.72
C VAL A 179 -13.44 18.60 14.41
N SER A 180 -12.10 18.62 14.51
CA SER A 180 -11.19 18.68 13.35
C SER A 180 -10.11 17.61 13.44
N VAL A 181 -9.66 17.12 12.28
CA VAL A 181 -8.57 16.15 12.14
C VAL A 181 -7.51 16.76 11.22
N THR A 182 -6.25 16.73 11.67
CA THR A 182 -5.11 17.28 10.92
C THR A 182 -4.08 16.20 10.66
N THR A 183 -3.55 16.16 9.45
CA THR A 183 -2.35 15.39 9.09
C THR A 183 -1.33 16.35 8.48
N ASP A 184 -0.12 16.33 8.99
CA ASP A 184 0.99 17.16 8.51
C ASP A 184 2.01 16.32 7.75
N TYR A 185 2.59 16.89 6.70
CA TYR A 185 3.63 16.31 5.88
C TYR A 185 4.81 17.26 5.82
N PHE A 186 6.02 16.73 5.84
CA PHE A 186 7.24 17.51 5.96
C PHE A 186 8.33 16.94 5.06
N HIS A 187 9.20 17.82 4.57
CA HIS A 187 10.39 17.47 3.81
C HIS A 187 11.57 18.33 4.26
N ASP A 188 12.73 17.71 4.47
CA ASP A 188 13.93 18.37 5.02
C ASP A 188 14.84 19.03 3.96
N GLY A 189 14.41 19.06 2.70
CA GLY A 189 15.21 19.56 1.58
C GLY A 189 16.36 18.65 1.14
N LYS A 190 16.61 17.55 1.87
CA LYS A 190 17.70 16.57 1.62
C LYS A 190 17.19 15.23 1.11
N GLY A 191 15.88 15.11 0.89
CA GLY A 191 15.24 13.92 0.32
C GLY A 191 14.49 13.08 1.37
N LYS A 192 14.53 13.45 2.65
CA LYS A 192 13.71 12.80 3.67
C LYS A 192 12.34 13.45 3.73
N MET A 193 11.30 12.62 3.73
CA MET A 193 9.93 13.06 3.91
C MET A 193 9.29 12.28 5.06
N TRP A 194 8.47 12.93 5.87
CA TRP A 194 7.72 12.26 6.93
C TRP A 194 6.35 12.89 7.05
N LYS A 195 5.44 12.17 7.69
CA LYS A 195 4.17 12.71 8.13
C LYS A 195 4.07 12.71 9.65
N VAL A 196 3.20 13.56 10.18
CA VAL A 196 2.69 13.50 11.53
C VAL A 196 1.19 13.31 11.43
N ASP A 197 0.70 12.18 11.93
CA ASP A 197 -0.72 11.85 11.88
C ASP A 197 -1.54 12.64 12.93
N HIS A 198 -2.86 12.46 12.89
CA HIS A 198 -3.80 13.11 13.79
C HIS A 198 -3.61 12.75 15.27
N THR A 199 -2.82 11.73 15.57
CA THR A 199 -2.46 11.29 16.94
C THR A 199 -1.16 11.94 17.42
N GLY A 200 -0.46 12.66 16.54
CA GLY A 200 0.83 13.29 16.79
C GLY A 200 2.02 12.36 16.60
N LEU A 201 1.84 11.17 16.04
CA LEU A 201 2.94 10.27 15.73
C LEU A 201 3.59 10.64 14.40
N SER A 202 4.92 10.74 14.40
CA SER A 202 5.70 10.89 13.18
C SER A 202 6.05 9.54 12.56
N ARG A 203 6.00 9.46 11.23
CA ARG A 203 6.46 8.32 10.43
C ARG A 203 7.15 8.81 9.17
N GLU A 204 8.30 8.23 8.84
CA GLU A 204 8.98 8.47 7.57
C GLU A 204 8.15 7.91 6.41
N LEU A 205 8.05 8.70 5.34
CA LEU A 205 7.39 8.26 4.11
C LEU A 205 8.44 7.65 3.19
N GLU A 206 8.12 6.47 2.67
CA GLU A 206 8.97 5.70 1.79
C GLU A 206 8.26 5.48 0.44
N MET A 207 8.99 5.00 -0.57
CA MET A 207 8.41 4.51 -1.82
C MET A 207 7.38 5.47 -2.46
N ASP A 208 6.18 4.98 -2.78
CA ASP A 208 5.13 5.73 -3.47
C ASP A 208 4.53 6.80 -2.55
N ASP A 209 4.42 6.56 -1.23
CA ASP A 209 3.94 7.57 -0.26
C ASP A 209 4.80 8.83 -0.33
N ARG A 210 6.12 8.67 -0.31
CA ARG A 210 7.07 9.78 -0.41
C ARG A 210 6.88 10.54 -1.72
N GLU A 211 6.88 9.81 -2.84
CA GLU A 211 6.84 10.42 -4.17
C GLU A 211 5.49 11.11 -4.44
N VAL A 212 4.37 10.48 -4.08
CA VAL A 212 3.03 11.03 -4.26
C VAL A 212 2.82 12.27 -3.40
N HIS A 213 3.17 12.24 -2.11
CA HIS A 213 2.95 13.40 -1.24
C HIS A 213 3.86 14.59 -1.59
N LEU A 214 5.07 14.32 -2.07
CA LEU A 214 5.95 15.34 -2.63
C LEU A 214 5.25 16.04 -3.82
N PHE A 215 4.69 15.27 -4.75
CA PHE A 215 3.98 15.82 -5.89
C PHE A 215 2.69 16.54 -5.52
N GLN A 216 1.84 15.95 -4.67
CA GLN A 216 0.59 16.55 -4.21
C GLN A 216 0.81 17.86 -3.45
N THR A 217 2.00 18.09 -2.88
CA THR A 217 2.34 19.37 -2.24
C THR A 217 2.84 20.40 -3.25
N LEU A 218 3.74 20.00 -4.15
CA LEU A 218 4.48 20.93 -5.00
C LEU A 218 3.77 21.25 -6.32
N ILE A 219 2.99 20.32 -6.87
CA ILE A 219 2.29 20.50 -8.14
C ILE A 219 1.17 21.53 -8.02
N PRO A 220 0.20 21.41 -7.09
CA PRO A 220 -0.96 22.30 -7.06
C PRO A 220 -0.57 23.76 -6.80
N THR A 221 0.52 23.96 -6.06
CA THR A 221 1.05 25.28 -5.70
C THR A 221 1.94 25.90 -6.78
N GLY A 222 2.35 25.13 -7.79
CA GLY A 222 3.31 25.58 -8.81
C GLY A 222 4.76 25.67 -8.31
N PHE A 223 5.04 25.34 -7.05
CA PHE A 223 6.38 25.50 -6.47
C PHE A 223 7.43 24.54 -7.02
N TRP A 224 7.02 23.47 -7.71
CA TRP A 224 7.93 22.60 -8.45
C TRP A 224 8.83 23.37 -9.45
N MET A 225 8.43 24.58 -9.85
CA MET A 225 9.21 25.47 -10.73
C MET A 225 10.32 26.27 -10.02
N MET A 226 10.31 26.36 -8.68
CA MET A 226 11.35 27.06 -7.92
C MET A 226 12.72 26.42 -8.17
N PRO A 227 13.79 27.19 -8.39
CA PRO A 227 15.10 26.64 -8.73
C PRO A 227 15.59 25.53 -7.78
N GLU A 228 15.47 25.72 -6.47
CA GLU A 228 15.89 24.72 -5.46
C GLU A 228 14.97 23.49 -5.46
N VAL A 229 13.67 23.67 -5.63
CA VAL A 229 12.70 22.57 -5.69
C VAL A 229 12.84 21.76 -6.98
N THR A 230 13.10 22.41 -8.13
CA THR A 230 13.30 21.69 -9.41
C THR A 230 14.50 20.74 -9.34
N LYS A 231 15.49 20.98 -8.46
CA LYS A 231 16.62 20.07 -8.26
C LYS A 231 16.18 18.72 -7.69
N LEU A 232 15.02 18.66 -7.02
CA LEU A 232 14.39 17.43 -6.55
C LEU A 232 13.84 16.58 -7.69
N PHE A 233 13.83 17.06 -8.94
CA PHE A 233 13.24 16.36 -10.07
C PHE A 233 14.19 16.18 -11.26
N SER A 234 14.10 15.00 -11.86
CA SER A 234 14.43 14.67 -13.23
C SER A 234 13.29 15.22 -14.10
N CYS A 235 13.62 15.98 -15.14
CA CYS A 235 12.64 16.61 -16.02
C CYS A 235 12.88 16.15 -17.46
N ARG A 236 11.83 15.73 -18.16
CA ARG A 236 11.91 15.26 -19.56
C ARG A 236 10.81 15.86 -20.41
N SER A 237 11.16 16.38 -21.60
CA SER A 237 10.17 16.79 -22.59
C SER A 237 9.47 15.54 -23.17
N MET A 238 8.15 15.58 -23.19
CA MET A 238 7.27 14.58 -23.82
C MET A 238 6.72 15.10 -25.15
N GLY A 239 7.35 16.16 -25.69
CA GLY A 239 6.96 16.86 -26.91
C GLY A 239 5.77 17.79 -26.72
N THR A 240 5.36 18.37 -27.84
CA THR A 240 4.31 19.39 -27.93
C THR A 240 3.09 18.85 -28.68
N TYR A 241 1.89 19.30 -28.31
CA TYR A 241 0.66 19.01 -29.05
C TYR A 241 -0.25 20.24 -29.06
N LYS A 242 -1.26 20.26 -29.94
CA LYS A 242 -2.32 21.27 -29.91
C LYS A 242 -3.58 20.72 -29.27
N ASP A 243 -4.23 21.49 -28.39
CA ASP A 243 -5.51 21.10 -27.81
C ASP A 243 -6.70 21.36 -28.76
N ILE A 244 -7.91 21.11 -28.26
CA ILE A 244 -9.18 21.35 -28.96
C ILE A 244 -9.37 22.82 -29.38
N ASN A 245 -8.73 23.77 -28.70
CA ASN A 245 -8.81 25.20 -28.98
C ASN A 245 -7.63 25.69 -29.84
N ASP A 246 -6.86 24.78 -30.45
CA ASP A 246 -5.65 25.05 -31.24
C ASP A 246 -4.51 25.72 -30.42
N ILE A 247 -4.55 25.61 -29.08
CA ILE A 247 -3.49 26.10 -28.20
C ILE A 247 -2.35 25.10 -28.20
N GLU A 248 -1.13 25.58 -28.46
CA GLU A 248 0.08 24.77 -28.41
C GLU A 248 0.51 24.51 -26.95
N ILE A 249 0.70 23.24 -26.60
CA ILE A 249 0.97 22.77 -25.24
C ILE A 249 2.25 21.95 -25.20
N HIS A 250 3.21 22.37 -24.39
CA HIS A 250 4.38 21.57 -24.02
C HIS A 250 4.03 20.59 -22.91
N ARG A 251 4.48 19.34 -23.04
CA ARG A 251 4.35 18.33 -21.97
C ARG A 251 5.70 18.04 -21.36
N ILE A 252 5.81 18.15 -20.05
CA ILE A 252 6.99 17.76 -19.27
C ILE A 252 6.62 16.62 -18.34
N GLN A 253 7.49 15.62 -18.23
CA GLN A 253 7.43 14.60 -17.20
C GLN A 253 8.43 14.95 -16.09
N LEU A 254 7.94 14.95 -14.85
CA LEU A 254 8.71 15.11 -13.63
C LEU A 254 8.85 13.74 -12.95
N GLU A 255 10.07 13.35 -12.64
CA GLU A 255 10.43 12.14 -11.90
C GLU A 255 11.25 12.55 -10.68
N PRO A 256 10.92 12.12 -9.45
CA PRO A 256 11.71 12.48 -8.28
C PRO A 256 13.16 11.99 -8.41
N LYS A 257 14.12 12.90 -8.21
CA LYS A 257 15.54 12.56 -8.03
C LYS A 257 15.71 12.16 -6.58
N VAL A 258 15.98 10.89 -6.37
CA VAL A 258 16.29 10.42 -5.03
C VAL A 258 17.81 10.47 -4.83
N THR A 259 18.23 11.33 -3.90
CA THR A 259 19.46 11.14 -3.13
C THR A 259 19.06 10.53 -1.79
N CYS A 260 18.71 9.25 -1.78
CA CYS A 260 18.64 8.49 -0.53
C CYS A 260 19.93 7.69 -0.40
N GLU A 261 20.50 7.68 0.80
CA GLU A 261 21.64 6.82 1.15
C GLU A 261 21.25 5.33 1.12
N THR A 262 19.95 5.03 1.13
CA THR A 262 19.37 3.71 0.99
C THR A 262 19.21 3.40 -0.51
N ASN A 263 19.69 2.23 -0.97
CA ASN A 263 19.66 1.79 -2.37
C ASN A 263 18.23 1.51 -2.92
N GLU A 264 17.23 2.29 -2.53
CA GLU A 264 15.85 2.17 -3.01
C GLU A 264 15.76 2.47 -4.51
N VAL A 265 15.09 1.57 -5.24
CA VAL A 265 14.63 1.87 -6.60
C VAL A 265 13.61 3.02 -6.48
N SER A 266 13.86 4.13 -7.15
CA SER A 266 13.08 5.37 -7.04
C SER A 266 12.69 5.89 -8.42
N GLY A 267 11.69 6.78 -8.48
CA GLY A 267 11.24 7.39 -9.73
C GLY A 267 10.27 6.53 -10.54
N LEU A 268 9.57 5.60 -9.88
CA LEU A 268 8.48 4.84 -10.51
C LEU A 268 7.20 5.67 -10.59
N THR A 269 6.99 6.59 -9.64
CA THR A 269 5.94 7.60 -9.71
C THR A 269 6.44 8.81 -10.51
N ALA A 270 5.70 9.19 -11.54
CA ALA A 270 5.99 10.36 -12.35
C ALA A 270 4.76 11.23 -12.50
N ALA A 271 4.97 12.54 -12.43
CA ALA A 271 3.96 13.53 -12.73
C ALA A 271 4.14 14.07 -14.15
N ARG A 272 3.04 14.42 -14.81
CA ARG A 272 3.03 15.05 -16.12
C ARG A 272 2.43 16.44 -16.00
N ILE A 273 3.20 17.45 -16.43
CA ILE A 273 2.77 18.84 -16.44
C ILE A 273 2.58 19.31 -17.88
N HIS A 274 1.48 20.00 -18.11
CA HIS A 274 1.11 20.60 -19.38
C HIS A 274 1.23 22.12 -19.24
N ILE A 275 2.00 22.74 -20.13
CA ILE A 275 2.35 24.15 -20.10
C ILE A 275 1.91 24.78 -21.42
N ASP A 276 1.16 25.88 -21.36
CA ASP A 276 0.84 26.69 -22.53
C ASP A 276 2.14 27.23 -23.15
N ALA A 277 2.42 26.83 -24.38
CA ALA A 277 3.65 27.18 -25.08
C ALA A 277 3.78 28.68 -25.35
N LYS A 278 2.67 29.42 -25.46
CA LYS A 278 2.67 30.88 -25.66
C LYS A 278 2.97 31.60 -24.36
N THR A 279 2.21 31.30 -23.31
CA THR A 279 2.25 32.07 -22.05
C THR A 279 3.28 31.55 -21.05
N GLY A 280 3.70 30.28 -21.16
CA GLY A 280 4.56 29.61 -20.18
C GLY A 280 3.83 29.19 -18.91
N LYS A 281 2.50 29.35 -18.84
CA LYS A 281 1.70 28.97 -17.66
C LYS A 281 1.43 27.48 -17.62
N PRO A 282 1.60 26.82 -16.46
CA PRO A 282 0.99 25.52 -16.24
C PRO A 282 -0.53 25.63 -16.44
N ILE A 283 -1.12 24.64 -17.10
CA ILE A 283 -2.58 24.59 -17.32
C ILE A 283 -3.16 23.27 -16.82
N LYS A 284 -2.33 22.22 -16.74
CA LYS A 284 -2.75 20.93 -16.22
C LYS A 284 -1.59 20.15 -15.61
N GLY A 285 -1.82 19.52 -14.46
CA GLY A 285 -0.95 18.53 -13.85
C GLY A 285 -1.65 17.17 -13.79
N VAL A 286 -0.93 16.08 -14.01
CA VAL A 286 -1.47 14.71 -13.90
C VAL A 286 -0.47 13.83 -13.16
N LEU A 287 -0.91 13.22 -12.08
CA LEU A 287 -0.14 12.26 -11.28
C LEU A 287 -0.90 10.94 -11.24
N LYS A 288 -0.22 9.80 -11.38
CA LYS A 288 -0.83 8.51 -11.02
C LYS A 288 -0.50 8.23 -9.56
N ALA A 289 -1.45 8.48 -8.67
CA ALA A 289 -1.34 8.24 -7.24
C ALA A 289 -2.14 6.97 -6.88
N PHE A 290 -1.45 5.99 -6.32
CA PHE A 290 -2.05 4.77 -5.77
C PHE A 290 -3.05 4.05 -6.69
N GLY A 291 -2.62 3.80 -7.94
CA GLY A 291 -3.45 3.13 -8.94
C GLY A 291 -4.38 4.04 -9.74
N VAL A 292 -4.64 5.28 -9.29
CA VAL A 292 -5.59 6.20 -9.91
C VAL A 292 -4.94 7.50 -10.38
N ALA A 293 -5.50 8.13 -11.40
CA ALA A 293 -5.01 9.42 -11.88
C ALA A 293 -5.62 10.56 -11.06
N GLU A 294 -4.76 11.40 -10.49
CA GLU A 294 -5.08 12.70 -9.93
C GLU A 294 -4.70 13.78 -10.95
N THR A 295 -5.63 14.69 -11.21
CA THR A 295 -5.51 15.74 -12.23
C THR A 295 -5.82 17.10 -11.62
N TRP A 296 -4.91 18.06 -11.81
CA TRP A 296 -5.13 19.46 -11.48
C TRP A 296 -5.30 20.26 -12.77
N GLU A 297 -6.33 21.10 -12.85
CA GLU A 297 -6.55 22.06 -13.94
C GLU A 297 -6.43 23.48 -13.36
N TYR A 298 -5.36 24.19 -13.72
CA TYR A 298 -5.08 25.51 -13.19
C TYR A 298 -5.88 26.57 -13.93
N LYS A 299 -6.44 27.52 -13.17
CA LYS A 299 -7.26 28.61 -13.70
C LYS A 299 -6.78 29.92 -13.08
N GLU A 300 -7.16 31.03 -13.73
CA GLU A 300 -7.11 32.39 -13.19
C GLU A 300 -5.78 32.73 -12.48
N TYR A 301 -4.79 33.25 -13.23
CA TYR A 301 -3.51 33.61 -12.63
C TYR A 301 -3.51 35.05 -12.11
N GLU A 302 -3.04 35.23 -10.88
CA GLU A 302 -2.92 36.53 -10.23
C GLU A 302 -1.48 36.82 -9.81
N ASP A 303 -1.14 38.12 -9.71
CA ASP A 303 0.11 38.55 -9.11
C ASP A 303 -0.04 38.60 -7.60
N SER A 304 0.71 37.78 -6.88
CA SER A 304 0.84 37.86 -5.43
C SER A 304 2.30 37.97 -5.05
N SER A 305 2.71 39.13 -4.51
CA SER A 305 4.09 39.40 -4.07
C SER A 305 5.15 39.23 -5.17
N GLY A 306 4.82 39.49 -6.43
CA GLY A 306 5.72 39.30 -7.56
C GLY A 306 5.74 37.87 -8.11
N PHE A 307 4.73 37.06 -7.77
CA PHE A 307 4.55 35.70 -8.28
C PHE A 307 3.27 35.60 -9.09
N GLN A 308 3.33 34.90 -10.22
CA GLN A 308 2.12 34.51 -10.94
C GLN A 308 1.68 33.12 -10.49
N ILE A 309 0.67 33.08 -9.63
CA ILE A 309 0.13 31.85 -9.03
C ILE A 309 -1.33 31.70 -9.48
N PRO A 310 -1.81 30.48 -9.75
CA PRO A 310 -3.24 30.26 -9.96
C PRO A 310 -4.01 30.69 -8.70
N SER A 311 -5.03 31.53 -8.82
CA SER A 311 -5.95 31.87 -7.74
C SER A 311 -7.05 30.82 -7.57
N SER A 312 -7.30 30.01 -8.60
CA SER A 312 -8.21 28.86 -8.55
C SER A 312 -7.68 27.66 -9.33
N LEU A 313 -8.07 26.45 -8.92
CA LEU A 313 -7.82 25.22 -9.68
C LEU A 313 -8.94 24.20 -9.47
N SER A 314 -9.15 23.32 -10.47
CA SER A 314 -9.99 22.14 -10.27
C SER A 314 -9.12 20.92 -10.03
N LEU A 315 -9.43 20.15 -8.99
CA LEU A 315 -8.83 18.88 -8.67
C LEU A 315 -9.80 17.75 -9.03
N ASP A 316 -9.39 16.84 -9.91
CA ASP A 316 -10.13 15.64 -10.23
C ASP A 316 -9.30 14.41 -9.83
N ASN A 317 -9.83 13.60 -8.92
CA ASN A 317 -9.14 12.45 -8.36
C ASN A 317 -10.14 11.31 -8.06
N THR A 318 -9.67 10.28 -7.35
CA THR A 318 -10.51 9.21 -6.80
C THR A 318 -11.72 9.69 -6.03
N MET A 319 -11.61 10.86 -5.41
CA MET A 319 -12.67 11.45 -4.64
C MET A 319 -13.72 12.09 -5.58
N GLY A 320 -13.39 12.38 -6.84
CA GLY A 320 -14.21 13.14 -7.78
C GLY A 320 -13.67 14.56 -7.98
N ARG A 321 -14.44 15.41 -8.65
CA ARG A 321 -14.02 16.79 -8.95
C ARG A 321 -14.32 17.73 -7.78
N ALA A 322 -13.30 18.47 -7.36
CA ALA A 322 -13.41 19.62 -6.47
C ALA A 322 -12.85 20.88 -7.11
N ASP A 323 -13.36 22.01 -6.66
CA ASP A 323 -12.78 23.32 -6.97
C ASP A 323 -12.07 23.83 -5.72
N ILE A 324 -10.82 24.23 -5.91
CA ILE A 324 -9.93 24.75 -4.89
C ILE A 324 -9.73 26.24 -5.14
N GLU A 325 -9.99 27.03 -4.12
CA GLU A 325 -9.74 28.47 -4.10
C GLU A 325 -8.52 28.76 -3.23
N ILE A 326 -7.56 29.52 -3.77
CA ILE A 326 -6.38 29.97 -3.02
C ILE A 326 -6.72 31.32 -2.38
N LEU A 327 -6.82 31.33 -1.06
CA LEU A 327 -7.34 32.48 -0.30
C LEU A 327 -6.27 33.51 0.04
N ASP A 328 -5.07 33.03 0.35
CA ASP A 328 -4.00 33.85 0.92
C ASP A 328 -2.64 33.28 0.55
N ILE A 329 -1.77 34.16 0.06
CA ILE A 329 -0.36 33.87 -0.20
C ILE A 329 0.43 34.98 0.49
N SER A 330 1.27 34.58 1.43
CA SER A 330 2.13 35.53 2.15
C SER A 330 3.58 35.10 2.09
N THR A 331 4.46 36.08 1.97
CA THR A 331 5.91 35.89 2.01
C THR A 331 6.46 36.47 3.31
N SER A 332 7.44 35.80 3.92
CA SER A 332 8.17 36.33 5.08
C SER A 332 9.62 36.63 4.72
N LYS A 333 10.16 37.72 5.28
CA LYS A 333 11.57 38.10 5.11
C LYS A 333 12.53 37.03 5.65
N THR A 334 13.69 36.93 5.01
CA THR A 334 14.79 36.03 5.33
C THR A 334 15.25 36.15 6.78
N LEU A 335 15.24 35.01 7.48
CA LEU A 335 15.87 34.85 8.79
C LEU A 335 17.38 34.92 8.61
N LYS A 336 18.10 35.56 9.56
CA LYS A 336 19.56 35.66 9.47
C LYS A 336 20.17 34.28 9.61
N SER A 337 21.38 34.08 9.06
CA SER A 337 22.07 32.77 9.06
C SER A 337 22.26 32.15 10.44
N GLU A 338 22.28 32.97 11.49
CA GLU A 338 22.39 32.57 12.90
C GLU A 338 21.11 31.90 13.42
N ASP A 339 19.95 32.23 12.82
CA ASP A 339 18.63 31.69 13.15
C ASP A 339 18.28 30.42 12.34
N LYS A 340 19.13 30.03 11.35
CA LYS A 340 18.90 28.86 10.47
C LYS A 340 18.86 27.50 11.20
N LYS A 341 19.39 27.41 12.42
CA LYS A 341 19.27 26.18 13.24
C LYS A 341 17.85 25.92 13.74
N GLU A 342 17.00 26.95 13.82
CA GLU A 342 15.59 26.82 14.20
C GLU A 342 14.67 26.54 12.99
N THR A 343 15.19 26.58 11.75
CA THR A 343 14.36 26.50 10.54
C THR A 343 14.35 25.14 9.86
N SER A 344 15.32 24.25 10.13
CA SER A 344 15.35 22.94 9.48
C SER A 344 14.24 22.05 10.00
N PHE A 345 13.39 21.55 9.10
CA PHE A 345 12.43 20.52 9.47
C PHE A 345 13.17 19.25 9.88
N VAL A 346 12.88 18.75 11.09
CA VAL A 346 13.40 17.48 11.62
C VAL A 346 12.20 16.68 12.12
N PRO A 347 12.11 15.37 11.82
CA PRO A 347 11.04 14.55 12.35
C PRO A 347 11.08 14.57 13.88
N PRO A 348 9.96 14.87 14.56
CA PRO A 348 9.92 14.78 16.01
C PRO A 348 10.13 13.32 16.44
N PRO A 349 10.68 13.06 17.63
CA PRO A 349 10.76 11.71 18.15
C PRO A 349 9.37 11.06 18.23
N ALA A 350 9.20 9.89 17.60
CA ALA A 350 7.96 9.13 17.67
C ALA A 350 8.01 8.16 18.86
N PRO A 351 7.08 8.23 19.82
CA PRO A 351 6.91 7.15 20.79
C PRO A 351 6.42 5.86 20.10
N LEU A 352 6.58 4.72 20.77
CA LEU A 352 6.13 3.42 20.25
C LEU A 352 4.60 3.35 20.06
N ARG A 353 3.83 4.19 20.74
CA ARG A 353 2.39 4.35 20.53
C ARG A 353 1.95 5.76 20.90
N PRO A 354 0.78 6.23 20.44
CA PRO A 354 0.26 7.52 20.85
C PRO A 354 -0.09 7.54 22.35
N LYS A 355 -0.11 8.74 22.92
CA LYS A 355 -0.41 8.97 24.35
C LYS A 355 -1.90 8.78 24.70
N ASP A 356 -2.75 8.64 23.69
CA ASP A 356 -4.19 8.47 23.83
C ASP A 356 -4.62 7.05 24.27
N THR A 357 -3.65 6.13 24.36
CA THR A 357 -3.87 4.71 24.59
C THR A 357 -3.40 4.30 25.98
N THR A 358 -4.14 3.40 26.62
CA THR A 358 -3.81 2.80 27.92
C THR A 358 -4.07 1.29 27.89
N PHE A 359 -3.32 0.54 28.68
CA PHE A 359 -3.45 -0.91 28.83
C PHE A 359 -3.72 -1.30 30.28
N MET A 360 -4.47 -2.39 30.47
CA MET A 360 -4.51 -3.11 31.74
C MET A 360 -3.24 -3.95 31.90
N GLY A 361 -2.31 -3.52 32.75
CA GLY A 361 -1.02 -4.19 32.92
C GLY A 361 -0.18 -4.15 31.64
N GLU A 362 0.43 -5.29 31.28
CA GLU A 362 1.21 -5.43 30.04
C GLU A 362 0.36 -5.73 28.79
N GLY A 363 -0.96 -5.90 28.96
CA GLY A 363 -1.85 -6.44 27.95
C GLY A 363 -2.39 -7.82 28.32
N GLY A 364 -2.85 -8.58 27.33
CA GLY A 364 -3.44 -9.90 27.56
C GLY A 364 -4.37 -10.40 26.46
N PRO A 365 -5.00 -11.57 26.69
CA PRO A 365 -5.85 -12.23 25.72
C PRO A 365 -7.11 -11.42 25.40
N VAL A 366 -7.59 -11.59 24.16
CA VAL A 366 -8.82 -10.99 23.65
C VAL A 366 -9.68 -12.08 23.05
N GLU A 367 -10.99 -11.96 23.25
CA GLU A 367 -11.96 -12.81 22.58
C GLU A 367 -11.85 -12.64 21.06
N VAL A 368 -11.82 -13.75 20.34
CA VAL A 368 -11.71 -13.75 18.89
C VAL A 368 -12.62 -14.82 18.30
N ILE A 369 -13.31 -14.46 17.22
CA ILE A 369 -14.05 -15.39 16.39
C ILE A 369 -13.30 -15.52 15.06
N GLN A 370 -12.89 -16.73 14.72
CA GLN A 370 -12.39 -17.03 13.39
C GLN A 370 -13.56 -17.46 12.50
N THR A 371 -13.77 -16.74 11.40
CA THR A 371 -14.78 -17.13 10.40
C THR A 371 -14.28 -18.29 9.53
N TYR A 372 -15.18 -18.98 8.82
CA TYR A 372 -14.79 -20.01 7.85
C TYR A 372 -13.86 -19.48 6.73
N GLY A 373 -14.03 -18.21 6.35
CA GLY A 373 -13.13 -17.52 5.42
C GLY A 373 -11.72 -17.29 5.98
N GLY A 374 -11.51 -17.43 7.29
CA GLY A 374 -10.23 -17.19 7.95
C GLY A 374 -10.12 -15.80 8.60
N HIS A 375 -11.10 -14.92 8.41
CA HIS A 375 -11.15 -13.60 9.04
C HIS A 375 -11.19 -13.72 10.57
N LEU A 376 -10.57 -12.76 11.26
CA LEU A 376 -10.58 -12.67 12.71
C LEU A 376 -11.45 -11.49 13.14
N LEU A 377 -12.50 -11.78 13.92
CA LEU A 377 -13.42 -10.79 14.47
C LEU A 377 -13.21 -10.67 15.98
N VAL A 378 -13.18 -9.43 16.50
CA VAL A 378 -13.06 -9.15 17.93
C VAL A 378 -14.21 -8.26 18.42
N PRO A 379 -14.73 -8.47 19.64
CA PRO A 379 -15.75 -7.59 20.20
C PRO A 379 -15.14 -6.26 20.63
N VAL A 380 -15.85 -5.17 20.37
CA VAL A 380 -15.41 -3.80 20.69
C VAL A 380 -16.48 -3.08 21.49
N ARG A 381 -16.05 -2.24 22.43
CA ARG A 381 -16.94 -1.31 23.13
C ARG A 381 -16.60 0.13 22.77
N ILE A 382 -17.60 0.95 22.48
CA ILE A 382 -17.44 2.38 22.19
C ILE A 382 -18.27 3.18 23.18
N GLY A 383 -17.63 4.14 23.88
CA GLY A 383 -18.28 4.92 24.93
C GLY A 383 -18.88 4.05 26.04
N GLY A 384 -18.26 2.91 26.32
CA GLY A 384 -18.74 1.91 27.28
C GLY A 384 -19.91 1.03 26.81
N GLN A 385 -20.51 1.29 25.64
CA GLN A 385 -21.57 0.48 25.05
C GLN A 385 -20.97 -0.64 24.18
N ASP A 386 -21.71 -1.75 24.02
CA ASP A 386 -21.34 -2.78 23.06
C ASP A 386 -21.48 -2.22 21.64
N ALA A 387 -20.38 -2.27 20.88
CA ALA A 387 -20.32 -1.78 19.51
C ALA A 387 -20.34 -2.91 18.47
N GLY A 388 -20.47 -4.18 18.91
CA GLY A 388 -20.50 -5.35 18.05
C GLY A 388 -19.12 -5.88 17.67
N MET A 389 -19.09 -6.66 16.59
CA MET A 389 -17.89 -7.36 16.12
C MET A 389 -17.13 -6.53 15.10
N PHE A 390 -15.81 -6.40 15.30
CA PHE A 390 -14.92 -5.68 14.40
C PHE A 390 -13.96 -6.64 13.71
N LEU A 391 -13.77 -6.45 12.42
CA LEU A 391 -12.78 -7.16 11.63
C LEU A 391 -11.37 -6.64 11.93
N LEU A 392 -10.43 -7.53 12.22
CA LEU A 392 -9.01 -7.20 12.19
C LEU A 392 -8.51 -7.18 10.75
N ASP A 393 -8.07 -6.02 10.29
CA ASP A 393 -7.76 -5.82 8.87
C ASP A 393 -6.47 -4.99 8.72
N THR A 394 -5.35 -5.68 8.52
CA THR A 394 -4.08 -5.00 8.23
C THR A 394 -4.10 -4.31 6.86
N GLY A 395 -4.99 -4.69 5.95
CA GLY A 395 -5.20 -4.04 4.64
C GLY A 395 -5.90 -2.69 4.71
N CYS A 396 -6.39 -2.28 5.90
CA CYS A 396 -7.13 -1.03 6.09
C CYS A 396 -6.24 0.07 6.71
N GLY A 397 -6.11 1.21 6.02
CA GLY A 397 -5.29 2.35 6.45
C GLY A 397 -5.82 3.17 7.65
N GLY A 398 -6.94 2.76 8.27
CA GLY A 398 -7.53 3.44 9.43
C GLY A 398 -8.57 2.58 10.14
N MET A 399 -9.31 3.14 11.09
CA MET A 399 -10.47 2.46 11.68
C MET A 399 -11.76 2.80 10.93
N VAL A 400 -12.66 1.83 10.81
CA VAL A 400 -13.96 1.98 10.15
C VAL A 400 -15.09 1.61 11.10
N LEU A 401 -16.20 2.34 11.03
CA LEU A 401 -17.43 2.06 11.75
C LEU A 401 -18.59 1.99 10.77
N ASP A 402 -19.46 0.99 10.91
CA ASP A 402 -20.68 0.92 10.10
C ASP A 402 -21.56 2.15 10.37
N VAL A 403 -22.10 2.77 9.31
CA VAL A 403 -22.93 3.98 9.42
C VAL A 403 -24.17 3.79 10.31
N ARG A 404 -24.73 2.58 10.36
CA ARG A 404 -25.87 2.25 11.24
C ARG A 404 -25.38 2.13 12.67
N GLN A 405 -24.22 1.50 12.90
CA GLN A 405 -23.62 1.40 14.23
C GLN A 405 -23.25 2.79 14.79
N ALA A 406 -22.68 3.67 13.96
CA ALA A 406 -22.40 5.06 14.35
C ALA A 406 -23.68 5.79 14.79
N SER A 407 -24.78 5.58 14.07
CA SER A 407 -26.09 6.17 14.38
C SER A 407 -26.68 5.61 15.69
N LEU A 408 -26.59 4.30 15.91
CA LEU A 408 -27.05 3.63 17.14
C LEU A 408 -26.29 4.12 18.38
N LEU A 409 -24.99 4.37 18.23
CA LEU A 409 -24.12 4.91 19.29
C LEU A 409 -24.29 6.43 19.48
N GLY A 410 -25.12 7.10 18.66
CA GLY A 410 -25.36 8.53 18.73
C GLY A 410 -24.15 9.39 18.37
N LEU A 411 -23.25 8.89 17.53
CA LEU A 411 -22.04 9.60 17.14
C LEU A 411 -22.31 10.60 16.01
N THR A 412 -21.71 11.78 16.12
CA THR A 412 -21.82 12.83 15.09
C THR A 412 -20.81 12.57 13.97
N GLN A 413 -21.31 12.52 12.73
CA GLN A 413 -20.48 12.41 11.54
C GLN A 413 -20.09 13.80 11.02
N PHE A 414 -18.86 13.95 10.56
CA PHE A 414 -18.31 15.19 10.01
C PHE A 414 -17.32 14.91 8.88
N GLY A 415 -17.00 15.95 8.10
CA GLY A 415 -16.05 15.83 6.99
C GLY A 415 -16.54 14.93 5.86
N GLU A 416 -15.84 15.00 4.73
CA GLU A 416 -16.04 14.11 3.59
C GLU A 416 -14.69 13.59 3.16
N VAL A 417 -14.54 12.28 3.21
CA VAL A 417 -13.35 11.58 2.77
C VAL A 417 -13.82 10.52 1.78
N TYR A 418 -12.95 10.13 0.87
CA TYR A 418 -13.23 9.01 -0.03
C TYR A 418 -12.21 7.95 0.28
N ALA A 419 -12.70 6.77 0.63
CA ALA A 419 -11.86 5.61 0.87
C ALA A 419 -11.62 4.89 -0.47
N SER A 420 -10.36 4.57 -0.75
CA SER A 420 -10.02 3.62 -1.80
C SER A 420 -10.39 2.21 -1.32
N VAL A 421 -11.12 1.47 -2.13
CA VAL A 421 -11.56 0.11 -1.84
C VAL A 421 -11.32 -0.77 -3.06
N ILE A 422 -11.34 -2.09 -2.90
CA ILE A 422 -11.34 -3.00 -4.04
C ILE A 422 -12.58 -2.69 -4.90
N GLY A 423 -12.40 -2.47 -6.21
CA GLY A 423 -13.48 -2.10 -7.12
C GLY A 423 -13.77 -0.60 -7.24
N GLY A 424 -13.00 0.29 -6.59
CA GLY A 424 -13.09 1.73 -6.82
C GLY A 424 -12.97 2.57 -5.55
N THR A 425 -13.76 3.64 -5.46
CA THR A 425 -13.74 4.57 -4.33
C THR A 425 -15.13 4.76 -3.77
N VAL A 426 -15.20 4.88 -2.45
CA VAL A 426 -16.45 5.05 -1.71
C VAL A 426 -16.38 6.33 -0.91
N LYS A 427 -17.42 7.16 -1.06
CA LYS A 427 -17.62 8.35 -0.25
C LYS A 427 -17.96 7.96 1.18
N THR A 428 -17.24 8.53 2.14
CA THR A 428 -17.36 8.27 3.58
C THR A 428 -17.37 9.59 4.36
N SER A 429 -17.77 9.52 5.62
CA SER A 429 -17.64 10.59 6.60
C SER A 429 -16.72 10.14 7.73
N MET A 430 -16.35 11.06 8.62
CA MET A 430 -15.57 10.76 9.80
C MET A 430 -16.45 10.87 11.05
N SER A 431 -16.12 10.14 12.09
CA SER A 431 -16.77 10.23 13.39
C SER A 431 -15.73 10.04 14.49
N MET A 432 -15.90 10.74 15.61
CA MET A 432 -15.02 10.63 16.76
C MET A 432 -15.83 10.24 17.98
N ALA A 433 -15.47 9.12 18.60
CA ALA A 433 -16.09 8.69 19.85
C ALA A 433 -15.27 9.18 21.05
N LYS A 434 -15.86 9.17 22.25
CA LYS A 434 -15.15 9.55 23.48
C LYS A 434 -14.04 8.56 23.84
N ASP A 435 -14.34 7.27 23.77
CA ASP A 435 -13.39 6.19 23.99
C ASP A 435 -13.81 4.90 23.28
N MET A 436 -12.84 4.02 23.03
CA MET A 436 -13.02 2.66 22.54
C MET A 436 -12.22 1.70 23.42
N THR A 437 -12.77 0.53 23.71
CA THR A 437 -12.10 -0.55 24.44
C THR A 437 -12.12 -1.84 23.63
N VAL A 438 -10.95 -2.48 23.51
CA VAL A 438 -10.76 -3.79 22.88
C VAL A 438 -9.92 -4.64 23.82
N GLY A 439 -10.53 -5.64 24.45
CA GLY A 439 -9.87 -6.45 25.48
C GLY A 439 -9.19 -5.58 26.55
N PRO A 440 -7.86 -5.71 26.77
CA PRO A 440 -7.12 -4.96 27.78
C PRO A 440 -6.79 -3.51 27.37
N MET A 441 -7.02 -3.14 26.12
CA MET A 441 -6.62 -1.83 25.58
C MET A 441 -7.80 -0.85 25.58
N LYS A 442 -7.55 0.38 26.03
CA LYS A 442 -8.47 1.51 25.92
C LYS A 442 -7.83 2.67 25.15
N VAL A 443 -8.54 3.19 24.17
CA VAL A 443 -8.15 4.34 23.33
C VAL A 443 -9.10 5.50 23.61
N SER A 444 -8.56 6.68 23.83
CA SER A 444 -9.32 7.93 23.99
C SER A 444 -9.47 8.67 22.66
N ASN A 445 -10.62 9.30 22.45
CA ASN A 445 -10.95 10.04 21.23
C ASN A 445 -10.69 9.29 19.90
N PRO A 446 -11.01 7.99 19.77
CA PRO A 446 -10.76 7.24 18.54
C PRO A 446 -11.55 7.84 17.36
N LEU A 447 -10.87 7.94 16.23
CA LEU A 447 -11.39 8.43 14.97
C LEU A 447 -11.78 7.25 14.05
N PHE A 448 -12.96 7.33 13.44
CA PHE A 448 -13.47 6.32 12.53
C PHE A 448 -13.88 6.95 11.21
N ALA A 449 -13.55 6.31 10.08
CA ALA A 449 -14.30 6.49 8.85
C ALA A 449 -15.65 5.76 8.98
N CYS A 450 -16.73 6.36 8.46
CA CYS A 450 -18.09 5.84 8.57
C CYS A 450 -18.63 5.46 7.19
N MET A 451 -18.72 4.16 6.92
CA MET A 451 -19.21 3.62 5.64
C MET A 451 -20.16 2.43 5.85
N ASP A 452 -20.86 2.03 4.79
CA ASP A 452 -21.74 0.85 4.83
C ASP A 452 -20.89 -0.43 4.75
N LEU A 453 -20.98 -1.26 5.80
CA LEU A 453 -20.29 -2.54 5.92
C LEU A 453 -21.22 -3.73 5.70
N SER A 454 -22.47 -3.50 5.29
CA SER A 454 -23.42 -4.57 5.02
C SER A 454 -22.91 -5.53 3.93
N GLY A 455 -23.04 -6.82 4.20
CA GLY A 455 -22.64 -7.87 3.26
C GLY A 455 -21.13 -8.06 3.10
N LEU A 456 -20.29 -7.39 3.91
CA LEU A 456 -18.84 -7.56 3.84
C LEU A 456 -18.42 -9.02 4.08
N LEU A 457 -18.99 -9.65 5.12
CA LEU A 457 -18.77 -11.06 5.42
C LEU A 457 -20.08 -11.84 5.39
N GLU A 458 -20.07 -12.96 4.69
CA GLU A 458 -21.23 -13.85 4.66
C GLU A 458 -21.43 -14.48 6.05
N ASN A 459 -22.67 -14.46 6.55
CA ASN A 459 -23.08 -15.02 7.86
C ASN A 459 -22.55 -14.31 9.12
N TYR A 460 -21.82 -13.21 9.00
CA TYR A 460 -21.35 -12.42 10.13
C TYR A 460 -21.75 -10.95 9.99
N GLU A 461 -22.30 -10.37 11.05
CA GLU A 461 -22.52 -8.92 11.13
C GLU A 461 -21.21 -8.26 11.55
N VAL A 462 -20.67 -7.40 10.67
CA VAL A 462 -19.46 -6.62 10.92
C VAL A 462 -19.87 -5.19 11.24
N SER A 463 -19.61 -4.77 12.46
CA SER A 463 -19.96 -3.44 12.97
C SER A 463 -18.84 -2.42 12.74
N GLY A 464 -17.62 -2.88 12.46
CA GLY A 464 -16.48 -2.02 12.15
C GLY A 464 -15.23 -2.78 11.72
N ILE A 465 -14.16 -2.04 11.43
CA ILE A 465 -12.87 -2.55 11.02
C ILE A 465 -11.78 -1.89 11.87
N LEU A 466 -10.86 -2.69 12.39
CA LEU A 466 -9.67 -2.25 13.10
C LEU A 466 -8.47 -2.36 12.15
N GLY A 467 -8.12 -1.22 11.54
CA GLY A 467 -6.96 -1.10 10.66
C GLY A 467 -5.77 -0.39 11.30
N TYR A 468 -5.00 0.37 10.50
CA TYR A 468 -3.71 0.93 10.90
C TYR A 468 -3.72 1.65 12.24
N ASP A 469 -4.68 2.54 12.48
CA ASP A 469 -4.78 3.29 13.72
C ASP A 469 -4.82 2.35 14.95
N PHE A 470 -5.54 1.23 14.86
CA PHE A 470 -5.57 0.24 15.92
C PHE A 470 -4.22 -0.47 16.07
N PHE A 471 -3.67 -1.02 14.98
CA PHE A 471 -2.41 -1.77 15.03
C PHE A 471 -1.22 -0.91 15.46
N ARG A 472 -1.20 0.39 15.13
CA ARG A 472 -0.14 1.33 15.53
C ARG A 472 -0.06 1.54 17.05
N ARG A 473 -1.11 1.18 17.79
CA ARG A 473 -1.25 1.34 19.25
C ARG A 473 -0.86 0.10 20.05
N THR A 474 -0.77 -1.07 19.43
CA THR A 474 -0.63 -2.35 20.15
C THR A 474 0.21 -3.36 19.37
N VAL A 475 0.83 -4.30 20.08
CA VAL A 475 1.32 -5.52 19.43
C VAL A 475 0.23 -6.57 19.47
N VAL A 476 -0.15 -7.06 18.30
CA VAL A 476 -1.16 -8.13 18.16
C VAL A 476 -0.43 -9.45 17.96
N SER A 477 -0.68 -10.42 18.83
CA SER A 477 -0.16 -11.79 18.67
C SER A 477 -1.30 -12.79 18.64
N GLY A 478 -1.17 -13.85 17.86
CA GLY A 478 -2.18 -14.90 17.83
C GLY A 478 -1.68 -16.24 17.33
N SER A 479 -2.54 -17.24 17.45
CA SER A 479 -2.35 -18.57 16.89
C SER A 479 -3.64 -18.99 16.19
N VAL A 480 -3.53 -19.39 14.92
CA VAL A 480 -4.66 -19.89 14.14
C VAL A 480 -4.42 -21.37 13.88
N PRO A 481 -5.14 -22.28 14.55
CA PRO A 481 -4.95 -23.71 14.36
C PRO A 481 -5.42 -24.17 12.97
N ASP A 482 -4.84 -25.26 12.47
CA ASP A 482 -5.27 -25.98 11.26
C ASP A 482 -5.90 -27.34 11.64
N ILE A 483 -6.50 -27.39 12.84
CA ILE A 483 -7.09 -28.59 13.43
C ILE A 483 -8.54 -28.27 13.74
N PHE A 484 -9.44 -29.14 13.28
CA PHE A 484 -10.86 -29.01 13.53
C PHE A 484 -11.17 -29.05 15.04
N GLY A 485 -11.98 -28.11 15.51
CA GLY A 485 -12.39 -28.01 16.92
C GLY A 485 -11.38 -27.31 17.84
N GLU A 486 -10.25 -26.83 17.32
CA GLU A 486 -9.39 -25.88 18.04
C GLU A 486 -9.74 -24.45 17.64
N GLU A 487 -9.75 -23.55 18.62
CA GLU A 487 -10.12 -22.15 18.42
C GLU A 487 -8.88 -21.28 18.21
N ALA A 488 -9.03 -20.25 17.38
CA ALA A 488 -8.00 -19.23 17.25
C ALA A 488 -7.81 -18.49 18.58
N THR A 489 -6.59 -18.03 18.83
CA THR A 489 -6.26 -17.22 20.00
C THR A 489 -5.67 -15.89 19.56
N LEU A 490 -5.98 -14.85 20.32
CA LEU A 490 -5.48 -13.50 20.10
C LEU A 490 -5.14 -12.83 21.43
N ALA A 491 -4.10 -11.99 21.43
CA ALA A 491 -3.73 -11.13 22.54
C ALA A 491 -3.24 -9.77 22.04
N LEU A 492 -3.51 -8.73 22.85
CA LEU A 492 -3.06 -7.36 22.62
C LEU A 492 -2.10 -6.97 23.73
N TRP A 493 -0.95 -6.42 23.35
CA TRP A 493 0.11 -6.07 24.29
C TRP A 493 0.45 -4.58 24.23
N ASP A 494 0.84 -4.01 25.38
CA ASP A 494 1.48 -2.71 25.42
C ASP A 494 2.83 -2.82 24.70
N PRO A 495 3.06 -2.07 23.60
CA PRO A 495 4.30 -2.14 22.86
C PRO A 495 5.54 -1.83 23.71
N GLU A 496 5.41 -1.03 24.77
CA GLU A 496 6.54 -0.70 25.65
C GLU A 496 6.97 -1.88 26.54
N LEU A 497 6.07 -2.83 26.80
CA LEU A 497 6.28 -3.97 27.70
C LEU A 497 6.37 -5.31 26.97
N TYR A 498 6.03 -5.35 25.68
CA TYR A 498 6.02 -6.58 24.89
C TYR A 498 7.41 -7.10 24.53
N TYR A 499 7.59 -8.41 24.72
CA TYR A 499 8.74 -9.18 24.22
C TYR A 499 8.25 -10.47 23.53
N PRO A 500 8.77 -10.81 22.33
CA PRO A 500 8.39 -12.04 21.64
C PRO A 500 8.71 -13.28 22.48
N ILE A 501 7.70 -14.11 22.74
CA ILE A 501 7.87 -15.37 23.47
C ILE A 501 8.23 -16.48 22.50
N THR A 502 9.33 -17.19 22.79
CA THR A 502 9.69 -18.42 22.08
C THR A 502 9.22 -19.63 22.90
N PRO A 503 8.26 -20.42 22.41
CA PRO A 503 7.83 -21.63 23.12
C PRO A 503 8.99 -22.61 23.31
N PRO A 504 9.01 -23.38 24.43
CA PRO A 504 10.02 -24.40 24.65
C PRO A 504 10.08 -25.40 23.48
N GLY A 505 11.29 -25.64 22.97
CA GLY A 505 11.52 -26.58 21.87
C GLY A 505 11.32 -26.00 20.46
N GLU A 506 10.95 -24.74 20.34
CA GLU A 506 10.88 -24.03 19.06
C GLU A 506 12.05 -23.06 18.89
N SER A 507 12.44 -22.79 17.64
CA SER A 507 13.34 -21.66 17.35
C SER A 507 12.61 -20.33 17.57
N PRO A 508 13.34 -19.22 17.77
CA PRO A 508 12.73 -17.89 17.78
C PRO A 508 11.93 -17.62 16.50
N MET A 509 10.92 -16.75 16.61
CA MET A 509 10.20 -16.23 15.43
C MET A 509 11.12 -15.24 14.70
N GLU A 510 11.23 -15.40 13.38
CA GLU A 510 11.91 -14.42 12.54
C GLU A 510 10.95 -13.27 12.21
N PHE A 511 11.46 -12.04 12.33
CA PHE A 511 10.71 -10.83 12.02
C PHE A 511 11.26 -10.20 10.75
N GLN A 512 10.37 -9.74 9.88
CA GLN A 512 10.69 -8.90 8.74
C GLN A 512 10.19 -7.47 8.97
N PRO A 513 10.92 -6.45 8.47
CA PRO A 513 10.43 -5.09 8.48
C PRO A 513 9.16 -4.96 7.61
N LEU A 514 8.24 -4.13 8.07
CA LEU A 514 7.07 -3.69 7.32
C LEU A 514 7.41 -2.39 6.61
N GLN A 515 6.99 -2.28 5.35
CA GLN A 515 6.99 -1.02 4.63
C GLN A 515 5.55 -0.54 4.45
N PHE A 516 5.28 0.75 4.64
CA PHE A 516 3.91 1.26 4.62
C PHE A 516 3.65 2.12 3.38
N LEU A 517 2.53 1.82 2.72
CA LEU A 517 1.96 2.62 1.63
C LEU A 517 0.51 2.95 1.97
N GLU A 518 0.16 4.24 2.05
CA GLU A 518 -1.14 4.71 2.54
C GLU A 518 -1.53 4.07 3.87
N ASP A 519 -0.55 3.92 4.76
CA ASP A 519 -0.69 3.24 6.06
C ASP A 519 -1.09 1.76 5.99
N VAL A 520 -0.96 1.14 4.82
CA VAL A 520 -1.13 -0.29 4.62
C VAL A 520 0.25 -0.97 4.56
N PRO A 521 0.51 -2.00 5.39
CA PRO A 521 1.80 -2.68 5.45
C PRO A 521 2.03 -3.56 4.22
N HIS A 522 3.29 -3.60 3.82
CA HIS A 522 3.82 -4.46 2.77
C HIS A 522 5.03 -5.20 3.32
N ILE A 523 5.22 -6.43 2.83
CA ILE A 523 6.33 -7.29 3.17
C ILE A 523 7.03 -7.79 1.91
N GLU A 524 8.34 -8.00 2.03
CA GLU A 524 9.09 -8.68 0.99
C GLU A 524 8.77 -10.18 0.99
N ALA A 525 8.46 -10.71 -0.19
CA ALA A 525 8.22 -12.14 -0.37
C ALA A 525 9.00 -12.68 -1.58
N THR A 526 9.51 -13.90 -1.43
CA THR A 526 9.94 -14.70 -2.58
C THR A 526 8.77 -15.54 -3.06
N ILE A 527 8.37 -15.40 -4.31
CA ILE A 527 7.28 -16.17 -4.93
C ILE A 527 7.82 -17.05 -6.05
N TRP A 528 7.23 -18.22 -6.26
CA TRP A 528 7.58 -19.07 -7.40
C TRP A 528 6.37 -19.72 -8.06
N SER A 529 6.55 -20.01 -9.36
CA SER A 529 5.56 -20.65 -10.22
C SER A 529 5.27 -22.09 -9.79
N ALA A 530 4.10 -22.59 -10.18
CA ALA A 530 3.69 -23.96 -9.86
C ALA A 530 4.61 -25.05 -10.44
N ASP A 531 5.35 -24.73 -11.49
CA ASP A 531 6.36 -25.61 -12.11
C ASP A 531 7.80 -25.31 -11.64
N ASP A 532 7.98 -24.38 -10.69
CA ASP A 532 9.28 -23.94 -10.14
C ASP A 532 10.26 -23.40 -11.21
N THR A 533 9.75 -23.00 -12.37
CA THR A 533 10.58 -22.42 -13.46
C THR A 533 10.88 -20.94 -13.27
N LEU A 534 10.03 -20.23 -12.53
CA LEU A 534 10.18 -18.81 -12.22
C LEU A 534 10.14 -18.62 -10.71
N ARG A 535 11.22 -18.02 -10.18
CA ARG A 535 11.33 -17.64 -8.77
C ARG A 535 11.84 -16.21 -8.70
N THR A 536 11.14 -15.36 -7.96
CA THR A 536 11.59 -13.99 -7.72
C THR A 536 12.78 -13.99 -6.76
N ARG A 537 13.63 -12.97 -6.81
CA ARG A 537 14.68 -12.83 -5.79
C ARG A 537 14.05 -12.25 -4.53
N ALA A 538 14.70 -12.48 -3.39
CA ALA A 538 14.34 -11.78 -2.17
C ALA A 538 14.44 -10.27 -2.39
N GLY A 539 13.40 -9.54 -1.98
CA GLY A 539 13.27 -8.09 -2.18
C GLY A 539 12.80 -7.64 -3.58
N ASP A 540 12.56 -8.56 -4.52
CA ASP A 540 12.05 -8.19 -5.85
C ASP A 540 10.54 -7.90 -5.83
N GLU A 541 9.78 -8.45 -4.88
CA GLU A 541 8.33 -8.30 -4.81
C GLU A 541 7.90 -7.87 -3.41
N LEU A 542 7.07 -6.84 -3.37
CA LEU A 542 6.30 -6.46 -2.19
C LEU A 542 4.91 -7.05 -2.28
N LEU A 543 4.45 -7.67 -1.21
CA LEU A 543 3.06 -8.08 -1.05
C LEU A 543 2.43 -7.29 0.09
N MET A 544 1.25 -6.74 -0.16
CA MET A 544 0.42 -6.16 0.87
C MET A 544 0.10 -7.23 1.92
N LEU A 545 0.26 -6.93 3.21
CA LEU A 545 -0.19 -7.81 4.28
C LEU A 545 -1.64 -7.44 4.64
N ASP A 546 -2.58 -8.27 4.24
CA ASP A 546 -4.02 -8.02 4.36
C ASP A 546 -4.72 -9.22 5.01
N ILE A 547 -4.69 -9.27 6.35
CA ILE A 547 -5.43 -10.30 7.10
C ILE A 547 -6.95 -10.03 7.18
N GLY A 548 -7.41 -8.89 6.64
CA GLY A 548 -8.83 -8.57 6.48
C GLY A 548 -9.43 -9.23 5.23
N ALA A 549 -8.60 -9.60 4.25
CA ALA A 549 -9.00 -10.45 3.13
C ALA A 549 -8.93 -11.94 3.50
N GLY A 550 -10.06 -12.63 3.41
CA GLY A 550 -10.16 -14.07 3.65
C GLY A 550 -10.27 -14.92 2.39
N GLU A 551 -10.68 -16.16 2.61
CA GLU A 551 -10.99 -17.23 1.63
C GLU A 551 -9.81 -17.75 0.80
N SER A 552 -8.76 -16.95 0.62
CA SER A 552 -7.51 -17.28 -0.05
C SER A 552 -6.31 -16.99 0.85
N ALA A 553 -5.18 -17.64 0.57
CA ALA A 553 -3.90 -17.35 1.22
C ALA A 553 -3.19 -16.15 0.59
N CYS A 554 -3.39 -15.93 -0.71
CA CYS A 554 -2.90 -14.76 -1.43
C CYS A 554 -3.89 -14.34 -2.52
N ILE A 555 -3.88 -13.05 -2.87
CA ILE A 555 -4.59 -12.49 -4.02
C ILE A 555 -3.58 -11.78 -4.92
N PHE A 556 -3.70 -11.96 -6.24
CA PHE A 556 -2.81 -11.33 -7.22
C PHE A 556 -3.61 -10.69 -8.36
N GLY A 557 -3.03 -9.70 -9.04
CA GLY A 557 -3.55 -9.21 -10.32
C GLY A 557 -3.40 -10.26 -11.43
N GLY A 558 -4.40 -10.38 -12.30
CA GLY A 558 -4.40 -11.40 -13.36
C GLY A 558 -3.26 -11.27 -14.36
N ASP A 559 -2.80 -10.05 -14.61
CA ASP A 559 -1.60 -9.79 -15.42
C ASP A 559 -0.34 -10.34 -14.75
N THR A 560 -0.22 -10.20 -13.42
CA THR A 560 0.86 -10.77 -12.62
C THR A 560 0.85 -12.30 -12.69
N VAL A 561 -0.31 -12.93 -12.49
CA VAL A 561 -0.46 -14.39 -12.55
C VAL A 561 -0.06 -14.93 -13.92
N ARG A 562 -0.54 -14.31 -15.00
CA ARG A 562 -0.21 -14.71 -16.38
C ARG A 562 1.26 -14.52 -16.72
N LYS A 563 1.83 -13.33 -16.48
CA LYS A 563 3.21 -12.99 -16.85
C LYS A 563 4.24 -13.84 -16.09
N ARG A 564 3.95 -14.18 -14.83
CA ARG A 564 4.86 -14.93 -13.95
C ARG A 564 4.52 -16.42 -13.84
N ASN A 565 3.48 -16.89 -14.55
CA ASN A 565 3.03 -18.29 -14.50
C ASN A 565 2.83 -18.81 -13.05
N LEU A 566 2.25 -17.97 -12.16
CA LEU A 566 2.24 -18.25 -10.71
C LEU A 566 1.47 -19.51 -10.33
N GLY A 567 0.52 -19.94 -11.16
CA GLY A 567 -0.18 -21.20 -10.99
C GLY A 567 -1.18 -21.50 -12.09
N THR A 568 -1.80 -22.67 -11.98
CA THR A 568 -2.82 -23.14 -12.91
C THR A 568 -4.19 -22.73 -12.40
N SER A 569 -4.99 -22.06 -13.23
CA SER A 569 -6.40 -21.76 -12.91
C SER A 569 -7.17 -23.07 -12.69
N ILE A 570 -7.96 -23.11 -11.61
CA ILE A 570 -8.70 -24.29 -11.18
C ILE A 570 -10.20 -24.10 -11.45
N GLU A 571 -10.69 -22.87 -11.28
CA GLU A 571 -12.11 -22.56 -11.43
C GLU A 571 -12.28 -21.06 -11.73
N ALA A 572 -13.04 -20.76 -12.78
CA ALA A 572 -13.40 -19.38 -13.16
C ALA A 572 -14.74 -18.98 -12.53
N GLY A 573 -14.91 -17.67 -12.26
CA GLY A 573 -16.18 -17.12 -11.79
C GLY A 573 -16.35 -17.06 -10.27
N ALA A 574 -15.25 -17.00 -9.51
CA ALA A 574 -15.31 -16.60 -8.11
C ALA A 574 -15.60 -15.09 -8.00
N SER A 575 -16.06 -14.65 -6.83
CA SER A 575 -16.24 -13.23 -6.52
C SER A 575 -15.54 -12.89 -5.21
N LEU A 576 -14.82 -11.78 -5.17
CA LEU A 576 -14.33 -11.20 -3.92
C LEU A 576 -15.30 -10.10 -3.47
N ALA A 577 -15.72 -10.16 -2.21
CA ALA A 577 -16.47 -9.06 -1.61
C ALA A 577 -15.53 -7.88 -1.35
N ALA A 578 -16.03 -6.68 -1.62
CA ALA A 578 -15.38 -5.42 -1.29
C ALA A 578 -16.30 -4.59 -0.38
N LEU A 579 -15.74 -3.54 0.21
CA LEU A 579 -16.49 -2.60 1.04
C LEU A 579 -17.67 -1.98 0.27
N SER A 580 -18.74 -1.64 0.99
CA SER A 580 -19.96 -1.04 0.44
C SER A 580 -20.66 -1.87 -0.65
N GLY A 581 -20.61 -3.19 -0.51
CA GLY A 581 -21.35 -4.13 -1.36
C GLY A 581 -20.73 -4.36 -2.75
N GLY A 582 -19.52 -3.83 -3.00
CA GLY A 582 -18.78 -4.10 -4.23
C GLY A 582 -18.42 -5.58 -4.36
N ARG A 583 -18.37 -6.08 -5.60
CA ARG A 583 -17.83 -7.41 -5.91
C ARG A 583 -16.92 -7.33 -7.11
N VAL A 584 -15.78 -8.01 -7.03
CA VAL A 584 -14.83 -8.12 -8.15
C VAL A 584 -14.75 -9.58 -8.58
N GLU A 585 -14.78 -9.81 -9.90
CA GLU A 585 -14.59 -11.13 -10.48
C GLU A 585 -13.17 -11.62 -10.23
N ALA A 586 -13.07 -12.87 -9.81
CA ALA A 586 -11.81 -13.53 -9.50
C ALA A 586 -11.79 -14.96 -10.02
N ASP A 587 -10.59 -15.45 -10.29
CA ASP A 587 -10.32 -16.85 -10.60
C ASP A 587 -9.59 -17.51 -9.44
N ASN A 588 -9.99 -18.73 -9.10
CA ASN A 588 -9.26 -19.55 -8.12
C ASN A 588 -8.08 -20.24 -8.80
N PHE A 589 -6.92 -20.24 -8.14
CA PHE A 589 -5.74 -20.99 -8.58
C PHE A 589 -4.93 -21.50 -7.38
N VAL A 590 -3.95 -22.36 -7.63
CA VAL A 590 -2.98 -22.78 -6.61
C VAL A 590 -1.62 -22.17 -6.93
N LEU A 591 -1.11 -21.36 -6.01
CA LEU A 591 0.21 -20.76 -6.09
C LEU A 591 1.29 -21.85 -5.92
N GLY A 592 2.36 -21.82 -6.72
CA GLY A 592 3.50 -22.74 -6.54
C GLY A 592 4.06 -22.69 -5.13
N GLY A 593 4.48 -21.51 -4.71
CA GLY A 593 4.65 -21.18 -3.30
C GLY A 593 5.16 -19.77 -3.04
N LEU A 594 5.26 -19.44 -1.76
CA LEU A 594 5.85 -18.20 -1.25
C LEU A 594 6.72 -18.46 -0.02
N SER A 595 7.69 -17.57 0.21
CA SER A 595 8.49 -17.54 1.44
C SER A 595 8.59 -16.13 1.99
N MET A 596 8.37 -16.01 3.30
CA MET A 596 8.38 -14.77 4.09
C MET A 596 8.69 -15.13 5.56
N CYS A 597 9.29 -14.20 6.31
CA CYS A 597 9.65 -14.39 7.73
C CYS A 597 10.36 -15.72 8.05
N GLY A 598 11.25 -16.19 7.16
CA GLY A 598 11.94 -17.48 7.32
C GLY A 598 11.08 -18.73 7.10
N GLU A 599 9.78 -18.57 6.85
CA GLU A 599 8.84 -19.65 6.60
C GLU A 599 8.59 -19.85 5.10
N THR A 600 8.17 -21.06 4.74
CA THR A 600 7.89 -21.47 3.35
C THR A 600 6.49 -22.06 3.28
N PHE A 601 5.69 -21.55 2.34
CA PHE A 601 4.31 -21.97 2.11
C PHE A 601 4.15 -22.47 0.68
N GLU A 602 3.94 -23.77 0.53
CA GLU A 602 3.77 -24.41 -0.77
C GLU A 602 2.31 -24.67 -1.09
N ARG A 603 1.96 -24.56 -2.39
CA ARG A 603 0.65 -24.98 -2.92
C ARG A 603 -0.54 -24.40 -2.18
N LYS A 604 -0.51 -23.11 -1.89
CA LYS A 604 -1.58 -22.42 -1.17
C LYS A 604 -2.71 -22.00 -2.13
N PRO A 605 -3.99 -22.26 -1.79
CA PRO A 605 -5.13 -21.75 -2.54
C PRO A 605 -5.08 -20.21 -2.58
N SER A 606 -5.15 -19.67 -3.79
CA SER A 606 -4.96 -18.25 -4.07
C SER A 606 -5.99 -17.77 -5.10
N ARG A 607 -6.17 -16.45 -5.20
CA ARG A 607 -7.11 -15.84 -6.14
C ARG A 607 -6.42 -14.84 -7.07
N SER A 608 -6.95 -14.74 -8.27
CA SER A 608 -6.51 -13.80 -9.29
C SER A 608 -7.66 -12.87 -9.64
N ILE A 609 -7.50 -11.56 -9.49
CA ILE A 609 -8.52 -10.60 -9.96
C ILE A 609 -8.25 -10.20 -11.42
N SER A 610 -9.31 -10.09 -12.22
CA SER A 610 -9.17 -9.86 -13.67
C SER A 610 -8.59 -8.49 -14.03
N ASN A 611 -8.89 -7.49 -13.20
CA ASN A 611 -8.45 -6.11 -13.35
C ASN A 611 -7.32 -5.85 -12.35
N ASP A 612 -6.28 -5.10 -12.71
CA ASP A 612 -5.14 -4.76 -11.84
C ASP A 612 -5.52 -3.80 -10.67
N GLU A 613 -6.76 -3.87 -10.19
CA GLU A 613 -7.37 -3.02 -9.15
C GLU A 613 -6.80 -3.24 -7.75
N LEU A 614 -6.03 -4.31 -7.52
CA LEU A 614 -5.30 -4.57 -6.27
C LEU A 614 -4.00 -3.77 -6.19
N ASN A 615 -3.51 -3.24 -7.31
CA ASN A 615 -2.21 -2.59 -7.36
C ASN A 615 -2.31 -1.14 -6.85
N LEU A 616 -2.35 -0.98 -5.53
CA LEU A 616 -2.16 0.30 -4.84
C LEU A 616 -0.76 0.90 -5.10
N SER A 617 0.18 0.08 -5.56
CA SER A 617 1.54 0.50 -5.85
C SER A 617 2.05 -0.11 -7.14
N THR A 618 2.94 0.61 -7.81
CA THR A 618 3.72 0.03 -8.92
C THR A 618 4.77 -0.99 -8.45
N ARG A 619 4.96 -1.09 -7.12
CA ARG A 619 5.93 -1.97 -6.46
C ARG A 619 5.29 -3.21 -5.84
N ALA A 620 3.98 -3.19 -5.63
CA ALA A 620 3.25 -4.30 -5.04
C ALA A 620 2.80 -5.29 -6.13
N ALA A 621 2.96 -6.59 -5.86
CA ALA A 621 2.62 -7.65 -6.80
C ALA A 621 1.28 -8.34 -6.48
N GLY A 622 0.79 -8.17 -5.26
CA GLY A 622 -0.39 -8.82 -4.73
C GLY A 622 -0.52 -8.63 -3.22
N ALA A 623 -1.34 -9.47 -2.59
CA ALA A 623 -1.61 -9.45 -1.15
C ALA A 623 -1.44 -10.85 -0.53
N VAL A 624 -0.98 -10.88 0.72
CA VAL A 624 -0.97 -12.03 1.62
C VAL A 624 -2.19 -11.92 2.53
N CYS A 625 -3.01 -12.97 2.56
CA CYS A 625 -4.36 -12.96 3.09
C CYS A 625 -4.53 -13.84 4.34
N ALA A 626 -5.66 -13.71 5.05
CA ALA A 626 -5.92 -14.33 6.35
C ALA A 626 -5.68 -15.85 6.40
N LYS A 627 -6.00 -16.60 5.33
CA LYS A 627 -5.78 -18.07 5.31
C LYS A 627 -4.32 -18.48 5.31
N ILE A 628 -3.38 -17.57 5.08
CA ILE A 628 -1.96 -17.90 5.27
C ILE A 628 -1.67 -18.21 6.74
N LEU A 629 -2.43 -17.61 7.68
CA LEU A 629 -2.24 -17.76 9.11
C LEU A 629 -2.63 -19.16 9.60
N THR A 630 -3.45 -19.91 8.85
CA THR A 630 -3.90 -21.25 9.23
C THR A 630 -2.72 -22.19 9.47
N GLY A 631 -2.63 -22.73 10.69
CA GLY A 631 -1.54 -23.55 11.18
C GLY A 631 -0.33 -22.76 11.68
N CYS A 632 -0.47 -21.46 11.91
CA CYS A 632 0.63 -20.57 12.28
C CYS A 632 0.39 -19.81 13.58
N ARG A 633 1.49 -19.43 14.23
CA ARG A 633 1.53 -18.31 15.18
C ARG A 633 2.00 -17.07 14.45
N PHE A 634 1.46 -15.91 14.81
CA PHE A 634 1.81 -14.65 14.17
C PHE A 634 1.91 -13.51 15.17
N VAL A 635 2.66 -12.49 14.80
CA VAL A 635 2.83 -11.24 15.53
C VAL A 635 2.83 -10.08 14.54
N VAL A 636 1.90 -9.14 14.74
CA VAL A 636 1.83 -7.85 14.05
C VAL A 636 2.29 -6.77 15.03
N ASP A 637 3.45 -6.16 14.77
CA ASP A 637 4.09 -5.16 15.65
C ASP A 637 4.37 -3.89 14.83
N TYR A 638 3.31 -3.16 14.48
CA TYR A 638 3.41 -1.85 13.81
C TYR A 638 4.19 -0.81 14.64
N PRO A 639 4.11 -0.78 15.99
CA PRO A 639 4.97 0.07 16.82
C PRO A 639 6.46 0.00 16.50
N ARG A 640 6.93 -1.17 16.06
CA ARG A 640 8.31 -1.42 15.61
C ARG A 640 8.39 -1.79 14.14
N GLU A 641 7.34 -1.52 13.38
CA GLU A 641 7.23 -1.72 11.94
C GLU A 641 7.74 -3.09 11.50
N ARG A 642 7.25 -4.15 12.16
CA ARG A 642 7.67 -5.53 11.86
C ARG A 642 6.55 -6.55 11.95
N PHE A 643 6.69 -7.60 11.17
CA PHE A 643 5.78 -8.74 11.16
C PHE A 643 6.55 -10.04 11.33
N GLY A 644 5.96 -10.98 12.06
CA GLY A 644 6.49 -12.32 12.22
C GLY A 644 5.38 -13.35 12.06
N ILE A 645 5.68 -14.44 11.37
CA ILE A 645 4.82 -15.61 11.24
C ILE A 645 5.67 -16.85 11.39
N LYS A 646 5.11 -17.88 12.02
CA LYS A 646 5.77 -19.13 12.29
C LYS A 646 4.83 -20.30 12.11
N VAL A 647 5.21 -21.27 11.27
CA VAL A 647 4.43 -22.49 11.09
C VAL A 647 4.54 -23.33 12.36
N VAL A 648 3.40 -23.72 12.91
CA VAL A 648 3.36 -24.59 14.10
C VAL A 648 3.52 -26.04 13.63
N PRO A 649 4.59 -26.76 14.04
CA PRO A 649 4.80 -28.13 13.62
C PRO A 649 3.68 -29.04 14.13
N LYS A 650 2.94 -29.69 13.21
CA LYS A 650 1.93 -30.69 13.59
C LYS A 650 2.61 -31.88 14.26
N SER A 651 2.22 -32.24 15.48
CA SER A 651 2.64 -33.51 16.07
C SER A 651 2.05 -34.69 15.28
N ILE A 652 2.65 -35.87 15.41
CA ILE A 652 2.09 -37.10 14.79
C ILE A 652 0.67 -37.36 15.33
N GLY A 653 0.42 -37.04 16.61
CA GLY A 653 -0.90 -37.14 17.23
C GLY A 653 -1.92 -36.24 16.55
N ASP A 654 -1.55 -34.99 16.24
CA ASP A 654 -2.44 -34.01 15.61
C ASP A 654 -2.79 -34.40 14.18
N ARG A 655 -1.83 -34.97 13.44
CA ARG A 655 -2.06 -35.51 12.09
C ARG A 655 -3.02 -36.70 12.10
N VAL A 656 -2.89 -37.58 13.10
CA VAL A 656 -3.76 -38.74 13.28
C VAL A 656 -5.15 -38.30 13.73
N LYS A 657 -5.24 -37.37 14.69
CA LYS A 657 -6.51 -36.82 15.16
C LYS A 657 -7.26 -36.11 14.03
N GLY A 658 -6.61 -35.21 13.30
CA GLY A 658 -7.23 -34.53 12.14
C GLY A 658 -7.68 -35.50 11.05
N PHE A 659 -6.93 -36.58 10.80
CA PHE A 659 -7.35 -37.64 9.87
C PHE A 659 -8.57 -38.43 10.39
N LEU A 660 -8.63 -38.71 11.69
CA LEU A 660 -9.78 -39.37 12.31
C LEU A 660 -11.00 -38.45 12.34
N ASP A 661 -10.84 -37.18 12.65
CA ASP A 661 -11.92 -36.19 12.63
C ASP A 661 -12.43 -35.97 11.20
N LEU A 662 -11.59 -36.05 10.17
CA LEU A 662 -12.04 -36.01 8.77
C LEU A 662 -12.83 -37.27 8.36
N LEU A 663 -12.46 -38.44 8.91
CA LEU A 663 -13.10 -39.72 8.60
C LEU A 663 -14.40 -39.96 9.39
N TYR A 664 -14.48 -39.42 10.60
CA TYR A 664 -15.54 -39.74 11.57
C TYR A 664 -16.29 -38.48 12.06
N GLY A 665 -15.84 -37.28 11.71
CA GLY A 665 -16.45 -36.00 12.05
C GLY A 665 -17.18 -35.38 10.86
N GLN A 666 -18.36 -35.90 10.59
CA GLN A 666 -19.50 -35.10 10.15
C GLN A 666 -20.64 -35.38 11.16
N PRO A 667 -21.52 -34.41 11.44
CA PRO A 667 -22.64 -34.63 12.36
C PRO A 667 -23.54 -35.80 11.94
#